data_AF-A0A953FXS8-F1
#
_entry.id   AF-A0A953FXS8-F1
#
_cell.length_a   1.000
_cell.length_b   1.000
_cell.length_c   1.000
_cell.angle_alpha   90.00
_cell.angle_beta   90.00
_cell.angle_gamma   90.00
#
_symmetry.space_group_name_H-M   'P 1'
#
loop_
_entity.id
_entity.type
_entity.pdbx_description
1 polymer ?
#
loop_
_entity_poly.entity_id
_entity_poly.type
_entity_poly.pdbx_seq_one_letter_code
_entity_poly.pdbx_strand_id
1 'polypeptide(L)'
;MTASPKSQRGVVLITTLYFMVVLLALMAAFFMITNLETGSYKMSRKSTVGFYAAEAGLNVRAEQIRQIFVGYNRPTGTTPAAASACTAGNMGSGDYACQSFSFGNRTAKTFIEEEPGNPLILTIPPGELYQNLNAQEYRYTVKSTAYDHNDNVEAKLELRFKSRLVPLFQFVAFYDKDLEILPGPSMTLSGPVHTNGDLYLQSDNVLSMIGQISTAGKLFRGRKNDSSCNSNSNRIMDPAAYRHLQPSCPSRTQILSNNVTAWNGMIRIGVADVTVPAPEVLDPTPGQIYWDKADLRLVLKLTAGGVPDTAHSPTGVEVRTAANALDTTATNNLHAAISQCQGQVTINGGAARVVGATGPFTTSRFYNNRESGTNPVTMLEVDMRGLLNCIRQQNLMGAGKTLNDSSEGGLVFHFGVEGPNSGAASSRYGVRIRNAQTLQATTAGAPLVRGMTVVSNQAVYPWGNYNSTSWIPAAILSDSVNPLSNNWRDAANGGANNFNPLCPNGASCSANSGNGTAAVSGSNRVATDTYLYTALLAGTDTTGGIEGTGGQGGAYNGGLENYPRFHEEWGGRTFYYLGSFVSLGRPRHANGTWVYGGTRYTAPTRLWDYDTRFNNAANLPPLTPRFVYLRQELFVRDYEQ
;
A
#
# COMPACT_ATOMS: atom_id res chain seq x y z
N MET A 1 -25.60 23.28 -114.56
CA MET A 1 -25.74 21.81 -114.58
C MET A 1 -26.30 21.36 -113.25
N THR A 2 -27.53 20.88 -113.26
CA THR A 2 -28.23 20.29 -112.12
C THR A 2 -27.76 18.85 -111.91
N ALA A 3 -27.34 18.48 -110.70
CA ALA A 3 -27.06 17.09 -110.33
C ALA A 3 -27.97 16.67 -109.17
N SER A 4 -28.76 15.63 -109.41
CA SER A 4 -29.72 15.01 -108.51
C SER A 4 -29.02 14.28 -107.34
N PRO A 5 -29.55 14.32 -106.10
CA PRO A 5 -28.95 13.57 -104.99
C PRO A 5 -29.38 12.09 -105.04
N LYS A 6 -28.41 11.18 -105.01
CA LYS A 6 -28.60 9.73 -104.79
C LYS A 6 -28.57 9.42 -103.29
N SER A 7 -29.66 8.82 -102.81
CA SER A 7 -29.87 7.98 -101.61
C SER A 7 -28.71 7.88 -100.58
N GLN A 8 -28.78 8.69 -99.52
CA GLN A 8 -27.91 8.63 -98.32
C GLN A 8 -28.40 7.65 -97.22
N ARG A 9 -29.33 6.74 -97.52
CA ARG A 9 -29.95 5.90 -96.47
C ARG A 9 -29.06 4.77 -95.92
N GLY A 10 -28.00 4.35 -96.63
CA GLY A 10 -27.13 3.23 -96.20
C GLY A 10 -25.96 3.63 -95.28
N VAL A 11 -25.34 4.80 -95.49
CA VAL A 11 -24.18 5.26 -94.70
C VAL A 11 -24.60 5.70 -93.29
N VAL A 12 -25.81 6.27 -93.15
CA VAL A 12 -26.39 6.67 -91.87
C VAL A 12 -26.62 5.46 -90.95
N LEU A 13 -26.94 4.29 -91.50
CA LEU A 13 -27.12 3.07 -90.69
C LEU A 13 -25.78 2.57 -90.11
N ILE A 14 -24.70 2.62 -90.89
CA ILE A 14 -23.38 2.12 -90.45
C ILE A 14 -22.75 3.06 -89.41
N THR A 15 -22.86 4.38 -89.60
CA THR A 15 -22.34 5.35 -88.62
C THR A 15 -23.13 5.33 -87.31
N THR A 16 -24.46 5.14 -87.37
CA THR A 16 -25.29 4.97 -86.16
C THR A 16 -25.01 3.66 -85.44
N LEU A 17 -24.78 2.55 -86.16
CA LEU A 17 -24.33 1.29 -85.57
C LEU A 17 -22.96 1.43 -84.89
N TYR A 18 -22.00 2.10 -85.52
CA TYR A 18 -20.68 2.33 -84.91
C TYR A 18 -20.78 3.20 -83.66
N PHE A 19 -21.57 4.28 -83.70
CA PHE A 19 -21.84 5.11 -82.51
C PHE A 19 -22.53 4.32 -81.40
N MET A 20 -23.50 3.45 -81.73
CA MET A 20 -24.15 2.58 -80.75
C MET A 20 -23.16 1.59 -80.13
N VAL A 21 -22.26 0.99 -80.91
CA VAL A 21 -21.26 0.05 -80.38
C VAL A 21 -20.29 0.76 -79.43
N VAL A 22 -19.83 1.96 -79.78
CA VAL A 22 -18.97 2.78 -78.90
C VAL A 22 -19.69 3.18 -77.62
N LEU A 23 -20.96 3.60 -77.71
CA LEU A 23 -21.78 3.95 -76.54
C LEU A 23 -22.04 2.74 -75.64
N LEU A 24 -22.32 1.57 -76.21
CA LEU A 24 -22.48 0.32 -75.46
C LEU A 24 -21.19 -0.10 -74.76
N ALA A 25 -20.04 0.06 -75.41
CA ALA A 25 -18.73 -0.22 -74.81
C ALA A 25 -18.43 0.72 -73.63
N LEU A 26 -18.73 2.02 -73.77
CA LEU A 26 -18.59 3.01 -72.70
C LEU A 26 -19.55 2.72 -71.53
N MET A 27 -20.80 2.33 -71.82
CA MET A 27 -21.78 1.96 -70.80
C MET A 27 -21.36 0.70 -70.05
N ALA A 28 -20.83 -0.30 -70.75
CA ALA A 28 -20.30 -1.52 -70.13
C ALA A 28 -19.08 -1.22 -69.24
N ALA A 29 -18.17 -0.36 -69.68
CA ALA A 29 -17.03 0.08 -68.88
C ALA A 29 -17.46 0.85 -67.62
N PHE A 30 -18.41 1.78 -67.75
CA PHE A 30 -18.96 2.52 -66.61
C PHE A 30 -19.64 1.58 -65.60
N PHE A 31 -20.46 0.64 -66.09
CA PHE A 31 -21.11 -0.37 -65.24
C PHE A 31 -20.08 -1.24 -64.48
N MET A 32 -19.00 -1.66 -65.15
CA MET A 32 -17.93 -2.43 -64.52
C MET A 32 -17.21 -1.62 -63.42
N ILE A 33 -16.85 -0.36 -63.71
CA ILE A 33 -16.21 0.53 -62.74
C ILE A 33 -17.14 0.77 -61.54
N THR A 34 -18.41 1.10 -61.77
CA THR A 34 -19.39 1.33 -60.70
C THR A 34 -19.57 0.08 -59.83
N ASN A 35 -19.58 -1.12 -60.41
CA ASN A 35 -19.67 -2.37 -59.62
C ASN A 35 -18.42 -2.63 -58.78
N LEU A 36 -17.22 -2.38 -59.34
CA LEU A 36 -15.96 -2.51 -58.60
C LEU A 36 -15.87 -1.49 -57.46
N GLU A 37 -16.25 -0.23 -57.71
CA GLU A 37 -16.31 0.82 -56.68
C GLU A 37 -17.34 0.51 -55.60
N THR A 38 -18.55 0.07 -55.99
CA THR A 38 -19.60 -0.31 -55.05
C THR A 38 -19.18 -1.51 -54.20
N GLY A 39 -18.52 -2.50 -54.80
CA GLY A 39 -17.94 -3.64 -54.09
C GLY A 39 -16.86 -3.21 -53.11
N SER A 40 -15.92 -2.38 -53.56
CA SER A 40 -14.82 -1.86 -52.74
C SER A 40 -15.34 -1.01 -51.57
N TYR A 41 -16.33 -0.15 -51.82
CA TYR A 41 -16.98 0.67 -50.79
C TYR A 41 -17.70 -0.18 -49.74
N LYS A 42 -18.43 -1.23 -50.17
CA LYS A 42 -19.09 -2.16 -49.25
C LYS A 42 -18.07 -2.92 -48.39
N MET A 43 -16.98 -3.41 -48.96
CA MET A 43 -15.92 -4.10 -48.21
C MET A 43 -15.21 -3.16 -47.24
N SER A 44 -14.90 -1.93 -47.67
CA SER A 44 -14.34 -0.90 -46.81
C SER A 44 -15.27 -0.59 -45.63
N ARG A 45 -16.55 -0.36 -45.89
CA ARG A 45 -17.56 -0.11 -44.84
C ARG A 45 -17.68 -1.29 -43.88
N LYS A 46 -17.75 -2.53 -44.38
CA LYS A 46 -17.79 -3.74 -43.55
C LYS A 46 -16.56 -3.84 -42.64
N SER A 47 -15.38 -3.61 -43.19
CA SER A 47 -14.13 -3.62 -42.41
C SER A 47 -14.11 -2.55 -41.32
N THR A 48 -14.57 -1.32 -41.62
CA THR A 48 -14.66 -0.25 -40.62
C THR A 48 -15.65 -0.58 -39.50
N VAL A 49 -16.83 -1.11 -39.84
CA VAL A 49 -17.83 -1.47 -38.82
C VAL A 49 -17.36 -2.67 -37.99
N GLY A 50 -16.79 -3.69 -38.64
CA GLY A 50 -16.20 -4.85 -37.97
C GLY A 50 -15.05 -4.47 -37.05
N PHE A 51 -14.22 -3.50 -37.44
CA PHE A 51 -13.16 -2.95 -36.60
C PHE A 51 -13.71 -2.39 -35.29
N TYR A 52 -14.72 -1.52 -35.34
CA TYR A 52 -15.33 -0.96 -34.13
C TYR A 52 -16.02 -2.02 -33.27
N ALA A 53 -16.63 -3.05 -33.88
CA ALA A 53 -17.21 -4.17 -33.14
C ALA A 53 -16.12 -5.00 -32.43
N ALA A 54 -15.01 -5.29 -33.10
CA ALA A 54 -13.88 -6.00 -32.51
C ALA A 54 -13.23 -5.18 -31.39
N GLU A 55 -13.07 -3.86 -31.57
CA GLU A 55 -12.53 -2.93 -30.57
C GLU A 55 -13.42 -2.85 -29.33
N ALA A 56 -14.74 -2.77 -29.52
CA ALA A 56 -15.69 -2.82 -28.43
C ALA A 56 -15.57 -4.15 -27.65
N GLY A 57 -15.45 -5.28 -28.35
CA GLY A 57 -15.20 -6.58 -27.72
C GLY A 57 -13.90 -6.63 -26.93
N LEU A 58 -12.81 -6.05 -27.46
CA LEU A 58 -11.53 -5.95 -26.75
C LEU A 58 -11.65 -5.15 -25.47
N ASN A 59 -12.26 -3.96 -25.54
CA ASN A 59 -12.38 -3.07 -24.37
C ASN A 59 -13.24 -3.70 -23.26
N VAL A 60 -14.36 -4.33 -23.62
CA VAL A 60 -15.21 -5.04 -22.64
C VAL A 60 -14.43 -6.19 -22.00
N ARG A 61 -13.73 -6.99 -22.80
CA ARG A 61 -12.99 -8.15 -22.29
C ARG A 61 -11.79 -7.75 -21.45
N ALA A 62 -11.05 -6.73 -21.88
CA ALA A 62 -9.95 -6.16 -21.11
C ALA A 62 -10.45 -5.64 -19.77
N GLU A 63 -11.56 -4.90 -19.73
CA GLU A 63 -12.11 -4.39 -18.47
C GLU A 63 -12.52 -5.51 -17.51
N GLN A 64 -13.21 -6.56 -17.99
CA GLN A 64 -13.54 -7.73 -17.16
C GLN A 64 -12.30 -8.36 -16.51
N ILE A 65 -11.20 -8.47 -17.25
CA ILE A 65 -9.96 -9.03 -16.72
C ILE A 65 -9.24 -8.05 -15.78
N ARG A 66 -9.27 -6.75 -16.11
CA ARG A 66 -8.73 -5.70 -15.23
C ARG A 66 -9.39 -5.75 -13.85
N GLN A 67 -10.69 -5.99 -13.79
CA GLN A 67 -11.43 -6.14 -12.52
C GLN A 67 -10.96 -7.33 -11.67
N ILE A 68 -10.43 -8.40 -12.27
CA ILE A 68 -9.86 -9.54 -11.51
C ILE A 68 -8.64 -9.09 -10.70
N PHE A 69 -7.78 -8.24 -11.29
CA PHE A 69 -6.56 -7.76 -10.64
C PHE A 69 -6.81 -6.81 -9.47
N VAL A 70 -7.96 -6.12 -9.44
CA VAL A 70 -8.34 -5.25 -8.32
C VAL A 70 -8.41 -6.06 -7.01
N GLY A 71 -8.82 -7.33 -7.06
CA GLY A 71 -8.83 -8.20 -5.89
C GLY A 71 -7.50 -8.86 -5.54
N TYR A 72 -6.37 -8.42 -6.11
CA TYR A 72 -5.09 -9.14 -6.09
C TYR A 72 -5.14 -10.56 -6.67
N ASN A 73 -6.25 -10.90 -7.34
CA ASN A 73 -6.41 -12.17 -8.00
C ASN A 73 -5.74 -12.13 -9.37
N ARG A 74 -5.47 -13.32 -9.90
CA ARG A 74 -5.02 -13.50 -11.27
C ARG A 74 -6.11 -14.22 -12.04
N PRO A 75 -6.30 -13.91 -13.33
CA PRO A 75 -7.11 -14.73 -14.21
C PRO A 75 -6.66 -16.20 -14.10
N THR A 76 -7.60 -17.14 -14.18
CA THR A 76 -7.33 -18.58 -14.20
C THR A 76 -8.05 -19.27 -15.34
N GLY A 77 -7.47 -20.33 -15.92
CA GLY A 77 -8.10 -21.10 -16.98
C GLY A 77 -7.14 -21.51 -18.08
N THR A 78 -7.69 -22.00 -19.19
CA THR A 78 -6.93 -22.40 -20.37
C THR A 78 -7.34 -21.58 -21.60
N THR A 79 -6.34 -21.09 -22.31
CA THR A 79 -6.50 -20.43 -23.61
C THR A 79 -6.98 -21.43 -24.66
N PRO A 80 -7.96 -21.08 -25.52
CA PRO A 80 -8.30 -21.89 -26.70
C PRO A 80 -7.11 -21.99 -27.66
N ALA A 81 -6.94 -23.12 -28.34
CA ALA A 81 -5.90 -23.25 -29.35
C ALA A 81 -6.12 -22.22 -30.48
N ALA A 82 -5.05 -21.56 -30.95
CA ALA A 82 -5.13 -20.48 -31.93
C ALA A 82 -5.84 -20.91 -33.23
N ALA A 83 -5.56 -22.13 -33.70
CA ALA A 83 -6.27 -22.71 -34.82
C ALA A 83 -7.73 -22.96 -34.44
N SER A 84 -8.68 -22.35 -35.15
CA SER A 84 -10.12 -22.47 -34.91
C SER A 84 -10.58 -22.04 -33.50
N ALA A 85 -9.93 -21.02 -32.91
CA ALA A 85 -10.33 -20.49 -31.62
C ALA A 85 -11.82 -20.08 -31.62
N CYS A 86 -12.52 -20.37 -30.51
CA CYS A 86 -13.93 -20.05 -30.32
C CYS A 86 -14.90 -20.77 -31.27
N THR A 87 -14.54 -21.99 -31.65
CA THR A 87 -15.41 -22.96 -32.34
C THR A 87 -15.78 -24.11 -31.41
N ALA A 88 -16.76 -24.94 -31.80
CA ALA A 88 -17.22 -26.06 -31.00
C ALA A 88 -16.05 -27.01 -30.66
N GLY A 89 -15.82 -27.26 -29.37
CA GLY A 89 -14.70 -28.06 -28.87
C GLY A 89 -13.39 -27.29 -28.61
N ASN A 90 -13.30 -26.02 -28.99
CA ASN A 90 -12.13 -25.17 -28.76
C ASN A 90 -12.51 -23.81 -28.13
N MET A 91 -13.04 -23.89 -26.91
CA MET A 91 -13.58 -22.73 -26.17
C MET A 91 -12.67 -22.23 -25.05
N GLY A 92 -11.60 -22.96 -24.70
CA GLY A 92 -10.82 -22.68 -23.49
C GLY A 92 -11.62 -22.91 -22.20
N SER A 93 -11.11 -22.43 -21.07
CA SER A 93 -11.78 -22.53 -19.76
C SER A 93 -11.54 -21.30 -18.88
N GLY A 94 -12.38 -21.14 -17.85
CA GLY A 94 -12.26 -20.10 -16.83
C GLY A 94 -12.27 -18.69 -17.43
N ASP A 95 -11.41 -17.82 -16.88
CA ASP A 95 -11.25 -16.44 -17.31
C ASP A 95 -10.64 -16.32 -18.71
N TYR A 96 -10.03 -17.37 -19.24
CA TYR A 96 -9.35 -17.39 -20.54
C TYR A 96 -10.27 -17.82 -21.68
N ALA A 97 -11.46 -18.35 -21.33
CA ALA A 97 -12.40 -18.90 -22.28
C ALA A 97 -12.91 -17.88 -23.30
N CYS A 98 -13.42 -18.42 -24.41
CA CYS A 98 -14.10 -17.67 -25.44
C CYS A 98 -15.40 -17.04 -24.93
N GLN A 99 -15.57 -15.75 -25.20
CA GLN A 99 -16.78 -14.99 -24.90
C GLN A 99 -17.27 -14.27 -26.16
N SER A 100 -18.59 -14.11 -26.29
CA SER A 100 -19.21 -13.46 -27.45
C SER A 100 -20.01 -12.25 -27.01
N PHE A 101 -19.81 -11.12 -27.69
CA PHE A 101 -20.51 -9.86 -27.44
C PHE A 101 -21.17 -9.37 -28.72
N SER A 102 -22.45 -9.02 -28.67
CA SER A 102 -23.19 -8.54 -29.84
C SER A 102 -23.28 -7.02 -29.86
N PHE A 103 -22.95 -6.42 -31.00
CA PHE A 103 -22.98 -4.98 -31.25
C PHE A 103 -23.81 -4.71 -32.50
N GLY A 104 -25.14 -4.66 -32.34
CA GLY A 104 -26.08 -4.61 -33.46
C GLY A 104 -26.00 -5.89 -34.29
N ASN A 105 -25.76 -5.75 -35.60
CA ASN A 105 -25.66 -6.89 -36.55
C ASN A 105 -24.26 -7.49 -36.62
N ARG A 106 -23.44 -7.35 -35.58
CA ARG A 106 -22.09 -7.90 -35.47
C ARG A 106 -21.93 -8.62 -34.14
N THR A 107 -21.08 -9.64 -34.15
CA THR A 107 -20.67 -10.35 -32.93
C THR A 107 -19.15 -10.33 -32.83
N ALA A 108 -18.61 -9.87 -31.71
CA ALA A 108 -17.20 -9.98 -31.38
C ALA A 108 -16.98 -11.19 -30.49
N LYS A 109 -16.19 -12.17 -30.96
CA LYS A 109 -15.73 -13.30 -30.15
C LYS A 109 -14.34 -12.99 -29.61
N THR A 110 -14.16 -13.07 -28.30
CA THR A 110 -12.91 -12.73 -27.62
C THR A 110 -12.40 -13.86 -26.74
N PHE A 111 -11.09 -13.89 -26.53
CA PHE A 111 -10.42 -14.77 -25.58
C PHE A 111 -9.11 -14.14 -25.11
N ILE A 112 -8.46 -14.72 -24.11
CA ILE A 112 -7.21 -14.20 -23.53
C ILE A 112 -6.10 -15.22 -23.68
N GLU A 113 -4.90 -14.72 -23.94
CA GLU A 113 -3.65 -15.45 -23.88
C GLU A 113 -2.75 -14.81 -22.84
N GLU A 114 -2.14 -15.62 -21.97
CA GLU A 114 -1.08 -15.18 -21.08
C GLU A 114 0.26 -15.33 -21.76
N GLU A 115 1.12 -14.30 -21.71
CA GLU A 115 2.46 -14.42 -22.31
C GLU A 115 3.33 -15.41 -21.53
N PRO A 116 4.12 -16.26 -22.22
CA PRO A 116 5.08 -17.14 -21.58
C PRO A 116 6.09 -16.36 -20.71
N GLY A 117 6.45 -16.93 -19.56
CA GLY A 117 7.46 -16.33 -18.67
C GLY A 117 6.91 -15.37 -17.61
N ASN A 118 5.59 -15.22 -17.50
CA ASN A 118 4.99 -14.56 -16.35
C ASN A 118 5.23 -15.34 -15.03
N PRO A 119 5.40 -14.65 -13.89
CA PRO A 119 5.65 -13.22 -13.77
C PRO A 119 7.08 -12.83 -14.19
N LEU A 120 7.19 -11.68 -14.85
CA LEU A 120 8.47 -11.02 -15.10
C LEU A 120 8.85 -10.17 -13.88
N ILE A 121 10.01 -10.44 -13.28
CA ILE A 121 10.59 -9.56 -12.26
C ILE A 121 11.38 -8.47 -12.97
N LEU A 122 11.04 -7.20 -12.75
CA LEU A 122 11.75 -6.08 -13.37
C LEU A 122 11.79 -4.85 -12.47
N THR A 123 12.70 -3.93 -12.81
CA THR A 123 12.70 -2.57 -12.28
C THR A 123 12.06 -1.66 -13.33
N ILE A 124 11.07 -0.86 -12.93
CA ILE A 124 10.31 -0.01 -13.84
C ILE A 124 11.27 0.99 -14.51
N PRO A 125 11.27 1.08 -15.86
CA PRO A 125 12.22 1.93 -16.58
C PRO A 125 12.16 3.42 -16.19
N PRO A 126 13.29 4.14 -16.25
CA PRO A 126 13.31 5.60 -16.11
C PRO A 126 12.34 6.31 -17.06
N GLY A 127 11.69 7.37 -16.57
CA GLY A 127 10.69 8.15 -17.29
C GLY A 127 9.24 7.69 -17.10
N GLU A 128 9.03 6.43 -16.73
CA GLU A 128 7.69 5.89 -16.44
C GLU A 128 7.14 6.37 -15.09
N LEU A 129 5.83 6.21 -14.89
CA LEU A 129 5.23 6.31 -13.56
C LEU A 129 5.73 5.14 -12.70
N TYR A 130 6.16 5.45 -11.48
CA TYR A 130 6.81 4.55 -10.54
C TYR A 130 8.19 4.05 -11.02
N GLN A 131 8.90 4.89 -11.78
CA GLN A 131 10.25 4.58 -12.25
C GLN A 131 11.19 4.16 -11.12
N ASN A 132 12.13 3.26 -11.46
CA ASN A 132 13.13 2.68 -10.57
C ASN A 132 12.58 1.81 -9.43
N LEU A 133 11.27 1.57 -9.38
CA LEU A 133 10.69 0.62 -8.43
C LEU A 133 10.72 -0.79 -8.98
N ASN A 134 11.00 -1.77 -8.12
CA ASN A 134 10.83 -3.18 -8.46
C ASN A 134 9.35 -3.50 -8.60
N ALA A 135 9.03 -4.32 -9.61
CA ALA A 135 7.69 -4.75 -9.91
C ALA A 135 7.68 -6.22 -10.36
N GLN A 136 6.57 -6.90 -10.10
CA GLN A 136 6.21 -8.13 -10.81
C GLN A 136 5.23 -7.77 -11.90
N GLU A 137 5.59 -8.01 -13.15
CA GLU A 137 4.76 -7.73 -14.31
C GLU A 137 4.18 -9.01 -14.88
N TYR A 138 2.88 -9.00 -15.09
CA TYR A 138 2.14 -10.01 -15.82
C TYR A 138 1.64 -9.41 -17.12
N ARG A 139 1.81 -10.12 -18.22
CA ARG A 139 1.39 -9.69 -19.55
C ARG A 139 0.31 -10.60 -20.10
N TYR A 140 -0.74 -9.99 -20.62
CA TYR A 140 -1.87 -10.67 -21.24
C TYR A 140 -2.21 -10.02 -22.57
N THR A 141 -2.61 -10.86 -23.52
CA THR A 141 -3.12 -10.45 -24.83
C THR A 141 -4.59 -10.82 -24.91
N VAL A 142 -5.45 -9.83 -25.07
CA VAL A 142 -6.85 -10.04 -25.43
C VAL A 142 -6.94 -10.09 -26.93
N LYS A 143 -7.58 -11.11 -27.48
CA LYS A 143 -7.88 -11.22 -28.90
C LYS A 143 -9.37 -11.05 -29.13
N SER A 144 -9.75 -10.38 -30.21
CA SER A 144 -11.14 -10.16 -30.59
C SER A 144 -11.32 -10.30 -32.09
N THR A 145 -12.26 -11.15 -32.50
CA THR A 145 -12.64 -11.32 -33.91
C THR A 145 -14.09 -10.90 -34.09
N ALA A 146 -14.34 -9.94 -34.98
CA ALA A 146 -15.68 -9.50 -35.33
C ALA A 146 -16.23 -10.30 -36.50
N TYR A 147 -17.50 -10.71 -36.37
CA TYR A 147 -18.27 -11.46 -37.35
C TYR A 147 -19.50 -10.67 -37.78
N ASP A 148 -19.85 -10.72 -39.07
CA ASP A 148 -21.15 -10.24 -39.56
C ASP A 148 -22.29 -11.23 -39.24
N HIS A 149 -23.53 -10.88 -39.60
CA HIS A 149 -24.70 -11.72 -39.34
C HIS A 149 -24.64 -13.11 -40.00
N ASN A 150 -23.78 -13.29 -41.01
CA ASN A 150 -23.59 -14.55 -41.71
C ASN A 150 -22.31 -15.28 -41.23
N ASP A 151 -21.78 -14.91 -40.07
CA ASP A 151 -20.53 -15.44 -39.50
C ASP A 151 -19.28 -15.25 -40.38
N ASN A 152 -19.25 -14.22 -41.23
CA ASN A 152 -18.03 -13.84 -41.94
C ASN A 152 -17.16 -12.94 -41.06
N VAL A 153 -15.86 -13.22 -41.02
CA VAL A 153 -14.88 -12.38 -40.31
C VAL A 153 -14.78 -11.01 -40.99
N GLU A 154 -15.05 -9.92 -40.26
CA GLU A 154 -14.89 -8.54 -40.74
C GLU A 154 -13.60 -7.87 -40.21
N ALA A 155 -13.11 -8.28 -39.03
CA ALA A 155 -11.86 -7.78 -38.44
C ALA A 155 -11.31 -8.71 -37.33
N LYS A 156 -9.98 -8.75 -37.18
CA LYS A 156 -9.26 -9.35 -36.04
C LYS A 156 -8.38 -8.29 -35.38
N LEU A 157 -8.47 -8.16 -34.06
CA LEU A 157 -7.71 -7.20 -33.28
C LEU A 157 -7.12 -7.84 -32.04
N GLU A 158 -5.98 -7.30 -31.59
CA GLU A 158 -5.32 -7.70 -30.36
C GLU A 158 -5.02 -6.48 -29.48
N LEU A 159 -5.19 -6.66 -28.17
CA LEU A 159 -4.87 -5.68 -27.15
C LEU A 159 -3.95 -6.31 -26.10
N ARG A 160 -2.75 -5.75 -25.93
CA ARG A 160 -1.83 -6.17 -24.86
C ARG A 160 -1.94 -5.23 -23.68
N PHE A 161 -2.15 -5.81 -22.49
CA PHE A 161 -2.10 -5.08 -21.24
C PHE A 161 -1.19 -5.79 -20.23
N LYS A 162 -0.67 -4.98 -19.31
CA LYS A 162 0.27 -5.37 -18.27
C LYS A 162 -0.34 -5.09 -16.92
N SER A 163 -0.27 -6.05 -16.02
CA SER A 163 -0.56 -5.86 -14.60
C SER A 163 0.76 -5.84 -13.84
N ARG A 164 1.01 -4.78 -13.08
CA ARG A 164 2.24 -4.63 -12.26
C ARG A 164 1.88 -4.62 -10.79
N LEU A 165 2.51 -5.54 -10.04
CA LEU A 165 2.49 -5.56 -8.59
C LEU A 165 3.77 -4.91 -8.04
N VAL A 166 3.61 -3.79 -7.36
CA VAL A 166 4.73 -2.97 -6.85
C VAL A 166 4.71 -2.98 -5.32
N PRO A 167 5.79 -3.46 -4.66
CA PRO A 167 5.97 -3.35 -3.21
C PRO A 167 5.89 -1.90 -2.70
N LEU A 168 5.05 -1.67 -1.68
CA LEU A 168 4.76 -0.35 -1.10
C LEU A 168 5.92 0.22 -0.28
N PHE A 169 6.78 -0.63 0.29
CA PHE A 169 7.94 -0.17 1.07
C PHE A 169 9.07 0.42 0.23
N GLN A 170 8.84 0.65 -1.06
CA GLN A 170 9.75 1.37 -1.95
C GLN A 170 9.47 2.88 -2.06
N PHE A 171 8.52 3.39 -1.26
CA PHE A 171 8.19 4.81 -1.15
C PHE A 171 8.69 5.34 0.18
N VAL A 172 9.16 6.58 0.22
CA VAL A 172 9.39 7.25 1.52
C VAL A 172 8.06 7.53 2.20
N ALA A 173 7.02 7.87 1.43
CA ALA A 173 5.65 8.04 1.88
C ALA A 173 4.65 7.57 0.81
N PHE A 174 3.77 6.65 1.18
CA PHE A 174 2.63 6.20 0.38
C PHE A 174 1.35 6.33 1.19
N TYR A 175 0.32 6.99 0.65
CA TYR A 175 -0.98 7.14 1.30
C TYR A 175 -2.14 6.74 0.38
N ASP A 176 -3.07 5.93 0.86
CA ASP A 176 -4.33 5.63 0.14
C ASP A 176 -5.37 6.75 0.26
N LYS A 177 -5.10 7.72 1.13
CA LYS A 177 -5.92 8.91 1.40
C LYS A 177 -5.10 10.18 1.14
N ASP A 178 -5.64 11.37 1.41
CA ASP A 178 -4.86 12.59 1.23
C ASP A 178 -3.58 12.56 2.08
N LEU A 179 -2.52 13.13 1.51
CA LEU A 179 -1.23 13.28 2.17
C LEU A 179 -0.94 14.76 2.38
N GLU A 180 -0.71 15.16 3.63
CA GLU A 180 -0.23 16.50 3.99
C GLU A 180 1.16 16.39 4.60
N ILE A 181 2.10 17.18 4.08
CA ILE A 181 3.48 17.25 4.57
C ILE A 181 3.75 18.70 4.97
N LEU A 182 3.98 18.93 6.27
CA LEU A 182 4.14 20.26 6.87
C LEU A 182 5.22 20.26 7.96
N PRO A 183 6.50 20.00 7.62
CA PRO A 183 7.52 19.97 8.64
C PRO A 183 7.73 21.39 9.20
N GLY A 184 7.74 21.49 10.52
CA GLY A 184 8.14 22.71 11.22
C GLY A 184 9.63 23.00 10.99
N PRO A 185 10.55 22.15 11.50
CA PRO A 185 11.97 22.20 11.15
C PRO A 185 12.25 21.84 9.69
N SER A 186 13.45 22.16 9.19
CA SER A 186 13.86 21.72 7.85
C SER A 186 13.89 20.20 7.75
N MET A 187 13.35 19.66 6.66
CA MET A 187 13.23 18.23 6.41
C MET A 187 13.64 17.90 4.98
N THR A 188 14.33 16.77 4.82
CA THR A 188 14.64 16.17 3.52
C THR A 188 14.02 14.78 3.47
N LEU A 189 13.28 14.49 2.40
CA LEU A 189 12.70 13.16 2.14
C LEU A 189 13.34 12.59 0.88
N SER A 190 14.18 11.54 1.02
CA SER A 190 14.93 10.97 -0.10
C SER A 190 14.31 9.69 -0.66
N GLY A 191 13.07 9.75 -1.13
CA GLY A 191 12.46 8.64 -1.85
C GLY A 191 11.16 9.01 -2.54
N PRO A 192 10.61 8.09 -3.36
CA PRO A 192 9.35 8.33 -4.06
C PRO A 192 8.19 8.59 -3.10
N VAL A 193 7.28 9.48 -3.50
CA VAL A 193 6.06 9.82 -2.76
C VAL A 193 4.84 9.56 -3.61
N HIS A 194 3.82 8.92 -3.05
CA HIS A 194 2.55 8.69 -3.71
C HIS A 194 1.36 8.92 -2.76
N THR A 195 0.27 9.44 -3.31
CA THR A 195 -1.04 9.41 -2.65
C THR A 195 -2.16 9.12 -3.66
N ASN A 196 -3.11 8.26 -3.29
CA ASN A 196 -4.37 8.09 -4.03
C ASN A 196 -5.33 9.28 -3.82
N GLY A 197 -5.11 10.11 -2.80
CA GLY A 197 -5.85 11.34 -2.56
C GLY A 197 -5.16 12.59 -3.09
N ASP A 198 -5.56 13.73 -2.54
CA ASP A 198 -4.92 15.03 -2.76
C ASP A 198 -3.60 15.13 -1.97
N LEU A 199 -2.57 15.75 -2.57
CA LEU A 199 -1.27 16.01 -1.94
C LEU A 199 -1.14 17.49 -1.55
N TYR A 200 -0.89 17.77 -0.27
CA TYR A 200 -0.71 19.11 0.29
C TYR A 200 0.72 19.30 0.78
N LEU A 201 1.44 20.26 0.21
CA LEU A 201 2.83 20.56 0.55
C LEU A 201 2.98 21.97 1.14
N GLN A 202 3.52 22.02 2.36
CA GLN A 202 3.90 23.25 3.04
C GLN A 202 5.10 23.00 3.97
N SER A 203 5.78 24.05 4.43
CA SER A 203 6.83 23.96 5.45
C SER A 203 6.87 25.23 6.29
N ASP A 204 7.27 25.15 7.56
CA ASP A 204 7.58 26.37 8.34
C ASP A 204 9.03 26.81 8.14
N ASN A 205 9.90 25.91 7.68
CA ASN A 205 11.26 26.21 7.23
C ASN A 205 11.48 25.67 5.80
N VAL A 206 12.27 24.62 5.59
CA VAL A 206 12.51 24.03 4.26
C VAL A 206 12.00 22.60 4.16
N LEU A 207 11.21 22.28 3.14
CA LEU A 207 10.94 20.91 2.71
C LEU A 207 11.72 20.62 1.42
N SER A 208 12.61 19.62 1.45
CA SER A 208 13.36 19.13 0.29
C SER A 208 12.93 17.70 -0.05
N MET A 209 12.56 17.43 -1.29
CA MET A 209 12.11 16.11 -1.72
C MET A 209 12.94 15.61 -2.90
N ILE A 210 13.37 14.36 -2.82
CA ILE A 210 14.14 13.65 -3.86
C ILE A 210 13.40 12.37 -4.21
N GLY A 211 13.19 12.10 -5.50
CA GLY A 211 12.41 10.97 -5.98
C GLY A 211 11.14 11.43 -6.69
N GLN A 212 10.48 10.50 -7.39
CA GLN A 212 9.27 10.81 -8.13
C GLN A 212 8.09 11.01 -7.15
N ILE A 213 7.36 12.10 -7.33
CA ILE A 213 6.16 12.46 -6.59
C ILE A 213 4.96 12.24 -7.50
N SER A 214 3.97 11.52 -6.98
CA SER A 214 2.73 11.24 -7.70
C SER A 214 1.50 11.43 -6.80
N THR A 215 0.41 11.92 -7.38
CA THR A 215 -0.89 12.05 -6.72
C THR A 215 -1.97 11.71 -7.71
N ALA A 216 -2.92 10.87 -7.30
CA ALA A 216 -4.08 10.53 -8.12
C ALA A 216 -5.14 11.65 -8.08
N GLY A 217 -5.22 12.35 -6.95
CA GLY A 217 -5.92 13.61 -6.80
C GLY A 217 -5.12 14.83 -7.29
N LYS A 218 -5.33 15.95 -6.61
CA LYS A 218 -4.72 17.25 -6.92
C LYS A 218 -3.46 17.47 -6.08
N LEU A 219 -2.52 18.24 -6.62
CA LEU A 219 -1.39 18.77 -5.88
C LEU A 219 -1.69 20.21 -5.43
N PHE A 220 -1.46 20.50 -4.15
CA PHE A 220 -1.61 21.82 -3.56
C PHE A 220 -0.33 22.29 -2.88
N ARG A 221 -0.04 23.59 -3.02
CA ARG A 221 0.91 24.33 -2.21
C ARG A 221 0.13 25.09 -1.13
N GLY A 222 0.29 24.71 0.14
CA GLY A 222 -0.44 25.30 1.29
C GLY A 222 -1.16 24.26 2.15
N ARG A 223 -1.62 24.66 3.34
CA ARG A 223 -2.22 23.76 4.34
C ARG A 223 -3.59 23.25 3.92
N LYS A 224 -3.92 22.01 4.27
CA LYS A 224 -5.27 21.43 4.08
C LYS A 224 -6.27 22.03 5.07
N ASN A 225 -5.94 22.15 6.35
CA ASN A 225 -6.88 22.48 7.43
C ASN A 225 -7.46 23.91 7.43
N ASP A 226 -6.80 24.89 6.81
CA ASP A 226 -7.23 26.30 6.87
C ASP A 226 -6.92 27.09 5.59
N SER A 227 -6.37 26.43 4.57
CA SER A 227 -5.97 27.06 3.29
C SER A 227 -4.87 28.11 3.41
N SER A 228 -4.16 28.21 4.53
CA SER A 228 -3.06 29.15 4.69
C SER A 228 -1.81 28.73 3.91
N CYS A 229 -1.00 29.72 3.51
CA CYS A 229 0.29 29.50 2.90
C CYS A 229 1.30 30.57 3.30
N ASN A 230 2.53 30.17 3.67
CA ASN A 230 3.57 31.07 4.20
C ASN A 230 4.72 31.36 3.20
N SER A 231 4.61 30.92 1.94
CA SER A 231 5.64 31.07 0.88
C SER A 231 7.05 30.54 1.22
N ASN A 232 7.19 29.74 2.28
CA ASN A 232 8.47 29.11 2.61
C ASN A 232 8.90 28.06 1.58
N SER A 233 10.19 27.72 1.61
CA SER A 233 10.82 26.89 0.57
C SER A 233 10.31 25.45 0.60
N ASN A 234 9.56 25.08 -0.44
CA ASN A 234 9.22 23.70 -0.76
C ASN A 234 9.90 23.39 -2.10
N ARG A 235 10.87 22.48 -2.11
CA ARG A 235 11.70 22.22 -3.30
C ARG A 235 11.79 20.74 -3.62
N ILE A 236 11.74 20.43 -4.91
CA ILE A 236 11.70 19.07 -5.45
C ILE A 236 12.79 18.96 -6.52
N MET A 237 13.52 17.85 -6.55
CA MET A 237 14.60 17.58 -7.52
C MET A 237 14.06 17.33 -8.95
N ASP A 238 14.61 18.02 -9.96
CA ASP A 238 14.26 17.89 -11.40
C ASP A 238 15.25 17.04 -12.23
N PRO A 239 15.67 15.89 -11.68
CA PRO A 239 16.96 15.21 -11.86
C PRO A 239 18.27 16.00 -11.90
N ALA A 240 18.28 17.30 -12.22
CA ALA A 240 19.50 18.08 -12.34
C ALA A 240 19.81 18.91 -11.07
N ALA A 241 18.79 19.56 -10.52
CA ALA A 241 18.89 20.41 -9.34
C ALA A 241 17.56 20.53 -8.60
N TYR A 242 17.60 21.13 -7.40
CA TYR A 242 16.37 21.49 -6.70
C TYR A 242 15.66 22.65 -7.39
N ARG A 243 14.35 22.51 -7.59
CA ARG A 243 13.45 23.59 -8.00
C ARG A 243 12.40 23.86 -6.94
N HIS A 244 12.05 25.13 -6.76
CA HIS A 244 10.98 25.53 -5.84
C HIS A 244 9.61 25.28 -6.47
N LEU A 245 8.75 24.56 -5.75
CA LEU A 245 7.35 24.39 -6.09
C LEU A 245 6.57 25.63 -5.62
N GLN A 246 6.08 26.43 -6.57
CA GLN A 246 5.28 27.63 -6.31
C GLN A 246 5.87 28.52 -5.18
N PRO A 247 6.93 29.31 -5.48
CA PRO A 247 7.69 30.05 -4.46
C PRO A 247 6.89 31.09 -3.69
N SER A 248 5.79 31.61 -4.27
CA SER A 248 4.88 32.53 -3.59
C SER A 248 3.45 32.00 -3.62
N CYS A 249 2.77 32.08 -2.48
CA CYS A 249 1.40 31.62 -2.31
C CYS A 249 0.70 32.47 -1.23
N PRO A 250 -0.21 33.40 -1.59
CA PRO A 250 -0.95 34.19 -0.60
C PRO A 250 -2.02 33.35 0.12
N SER A 251 -2.47 32.26 -0.50
CA SER A 251 -3.34 31.24 0.05
C SER A 251 -2.99 29.90 -0.63
N ARG A 252 -3.57 28.81 -0.14
CA ARG A 252 -3.37 27.49 -0.75
C ARG A 252 -3.67 27.55 -2.24
N THR A 253 -2.70 27.16 -3.04
CA THR A 253 -2.75 27.23 -4.50
C THR A 253 -2.72 25.82 -5.08
N GLN A 254 -3.63 25.49 -5.98
CA GLN A 254 -3.57 24.24 -6.73
C GLN A 254 -2.45 24.32 -7.78
N ILE A 255 -1.62 23.29 -7.85
CA ILE A 255 -0.61 23.12 -8.87
C ILE A 255 -1.20 22.30 -10.01
N LEU A 256 -1.14 22.84 -11.22
CA LEU A 256 -1.64 22.18 -12.43
C LEU A 256 -0.50 21.47 -13.17
N SER A 257 -0.85 20.48 -14.00
CA SER A 257 0.14 19.66 -14.72
C SER A 257 1.06 20.49 -15.64
N ASN A 258 0.58 21.61 -16.18
CA ASN A 258 1.40 22.54 -16.97
C ASN A 258 2.43 23.32 -16.13
N ASN A 259 2.22 23.44 -14.81
CA ASN A 259 3.17 24.11 -13.91
C ASN A 259 4.38 23.24 -13.57
N VAL A 260 4.32 21.94 -13.82
CA VAL A 260 5.35 20.96 -13.39
C VAL A 260 6.13 20.34 -14.56
N THR A 261 6.00 20.88 -15.77
CA THR A 261 6.75 20.43 -16.96
C THR A 261 8.27 20.48 -16.75
N ALA A 262 8.75 21.48 -16.02
CA ALA A 262 10.16 21.67 -15.69
C ALA A 262 10.77 20.54 -14.84
N TRP A 263 9.96 19.66 -14.24
CA TRP A 263 10.41 18.52 -13.44
C TRP A 263 10.60 17.23 -14.25
N ASN A 264 10.49 17.27 -15.58
CA ASN A 264 10.80 16.14 -16.46
C ASN A 264 10.14 14.81 -16.06
N GLY A 265 8.89 14.87 -15.58
CA GLY A 265 8.13 13.70 -15.15
C GLY A 265 8.41 13.19 -13.73
N MET A 266 9.18 13.94 -12.93
CA MET A 266 9.30 13.67 -11.49
C MET A 266 8.07 14.06 -10.69
N ILE A 267 7.22 14.94 -11.21
CA ILE A 267 5.92 15.24 -10.60
C ILE A 267 4.83 14.76 -11.56
N ARG A 268 3.95 13.87 -11.08
CA ARG A 268 2.82 13.31 -11.84
C ARG A 268 1.52 13.58 -11.07
N ILE A 269 0.64 14.39 -11.63
CA ILE A 269 -0.62 14.81 -11.01
C ILE A 269 -1.78 14.18 -11.78
N GLY A 270 -2.83 13.74 -11.10
CA GLY A 270 -3.99 13.11 -11.74
C GLY A 270 -3.67 11.75 -12.35
N VAL A 271 -2.79 10.98 -11.72
CA VAL A 271 -2.55 9.58 -12.13
C VAL A 271 -3.75 8.71 -11.75
N ALA A 272 -3.84 7.49 -12.29
CA ALA A 272 -4.89 6.57 -11.85
C ALA A 272 -4.62 6.10 -10.42
N ASP A 273 -5.67 6.07 -9.59
CA ASP A 273 -5.63 5.48 -8.25
C ASP A 273 -5.15 4.02 -8.36
N VAL A 274 -4.28 3.63 -7.44
CA VAL A 274 -3.79 2.25 -7.37
C VAL A 274 -4.58 1.45 -6.35
N THR A 275 -4.82 0.18 -6.62
CA THR A 275 -5.52 -0.67 -5.67
C THR A 275 -4.57 -1.11 -4.56
N VAL A 276 -5.00 -0.92 -3.30
CA VAL A 276 -4.25 -1.28 -2.09
C VAL A 276 -5.01 -2.32 -1.25
N PRO A 277 -4.34 -3.05 -0.33
CA PRO A 277 -5.04 -3.98 0.57
C PRO A 277 -5.89 -3.21 1.58
N ALA A 278 -7.05 -3.77 1.94
CA ALA A 278 -7.91 -3.20 2.97
C ALA A 278 -7.31 -3.37 4.38
N PRO A 279 -7.56 -2.46 5.35
CA PRO A 279 -6.98 -2.52 6.69
C PRO A 279 -7.27 -3.80 7.49
N GLU A 280 -8.39 -4.49 7.20
CA GLU A 280 -8.81 -5.75 7.84
C GLU A 280 -7.82 -6.89 7.61
N VAL A 281 -6.91 -6.74 6.63
CA VAL A 281 -5.85 -7.69 6.36
C VAL A 281 -4.93 -7.95 7.56
N LEU A 282 -4.88 -7.00 8.51
CA LEU A 282 -4.10 -7.11 9.75
C LEU A 282 -4.84 -7.87 10.87
N ASP A 283 -6.14 -8.15 10.71
CA ASP A 283 -6.94 -8.77 11.77
C ASP A 283 -6.50 -10.20 12.09
N PRO A 284 -6.60 -10.62 13.37
CA PRO A 284 -6.29 -11.98 13.80
C PRO A 284 -7.40 -12.97 13.42
N THR A 285 -7.79 -12.97 12.15
CA THR A 285 -8.90 -13.77 11.62
C THR A 285 -8.36 -14.79 10.61
N PRO A 286 -8.72 -16.09 10.74
CA PRO A 286 -8.39 -17.08 9.73
C PRO A 286 -8.84 -16.66 8.33
N GLY A 287 -7.99 -16.84 7.32
CA GLY A 287 -8.21 -16.38 5.96
C GLY A 287 -7.54 -15.04 5.62
N GLN A 288 -7.10 -14.27 6.63
CA GLN A 288 -6.31 -13.05 6.40
C GLN A 288 -4.84 -13.41 6.18
N ILE A 289 -4.22 -12.85 5.14
CA ILE A 289 -2.87 -13.24 4.71
C ILE A 289 -1.82 -13.15 5.84
N TYR A 290 -1.80 -12.05 6.61
CA TYR A 290 -0.81 -11.88 7.67
C TYR A 290 -1.05 -12.81 8.86
N TRP A 291 -2.31 -13.17 9.13
CA TRP A 291 -2.64 -14.15 10.15
C TRP A 291 -2.28 -15.56 9.67
N ASP A 292 -2.71 -15.96 8.47
CA ASP A 292 -2.50 -17.32 7.96
C ASP A 292 -1.04 -17.63 7.70
N LYS A 293 -0.26 -16.63 7.26
CA LYS A 293 1.16 -16.79 6.93
C LYS A 293 2.11 -16.51 8.10
N ALA A 294 1.61 -16.10 9.27
CA ALA A 294 2.45 -15.91 10.44
C ALA A 294 3.15 -17.21 10.87
N ASP A 295 4.44 -17.09 11.20
CA ASP A 295 5.23 -18.14 11.84
C ASP A 295 4.87 -18.27 13.32
N LEU A 296 4.57 -17.15 13.98
CA LEU A 296 4.17 -17.09 15.38
C LEU A 296 2.97 -16.16 15.54
N ARG A 297 1.98 -16.61 16.33
CA ARG A 297 0.80 -15.83 16.70
C ARG A 297 0.72 -15.77 18.22
N LEU A 298 0.95 -14.60 18.80
CA LEU A 298 0.81 -14.37 20.25
C LEU A 298 -0.42 -13.52 20.51
N VAL A 299 -1.34 -14.04 21.32
CA VAL A 299 -2.55 -13.32 21.72
C VAL A 299 -2.61 -13.22 23.23
N LEU A 300 -2.65 -11.99 23.76
CA LEU A 300 -3.04 -11.76 25.15
C LEU A 300 -4.56 -11.90 25.26
N LYS A 301 -5.03 -12.99 25.86
CA LYS A 301 -6.44 -13.20 26.20
C LYS A 301 -6.79 -12.49 27.50
N LEU A 302 -7.92 -11.79 27.48
CA LEU A 302 -8.51 -11.14 28.64
C LEU A 302 -9.89 -11.73 28.93
N THR A 303 -10.19 -11.88 30.21
CA THR A 303 -11.53 -12.21 30.68
C THR A 303 -12.54 -11.10 30.38
N ALA A 304 -13.83 -11.35 30.61
CA ALA A 304 -14.88 -10.33 30.56
C ALA A 304 -14.60 -9.10 31.46
N GLY A 305 -13.83 -9.28 32.54
CA GLY A 305 -13.39 -8.19 33.43
C GLY A 305 -12.17 -7.39 32.94
N GLY A 306 -11.60 -7.72 31.77
CA GLY A 306 -10.43 -7.03 31.22
C GLY A 306 -9.10 -7.35 31.89
N VAL A 307 -9.07 -8.37 32.74
CA VAL A 307 -7.83 -8.93 33.33
C VAL A 307 -7.35 -10.13 32.52
N PRO A 308 -6.04 -10.43 32.50
CA PRO A 308 -5.51 -11.60 31.78
C PRO A 308 -6.24 -12.89 32.14
N ASP A 309 -6.60 -13.67 31.12
CA ASP A 309 -7.22 -14.97 31.32
C ASP A 309 -6.17 -16.03 31.60
N THR A 310 -6.08 -16.46 32.86
CA THR A 310 -5.04 -17.40 33.30
C THR A 310 -5.42 -18.87 33.17
N ALA A 311 -6.51 -19.20 32.48
CA ALA A 311 -6.96 -20.59 32.33
C ALA A 311 -5.94 -21.49 31.61
N HIS A 312 -5.21 -20.94 30.63
CA HIS A 312 -4.28 -21.69 29.77
C HIS A 312 -2.83 -21.20 29.85
N SER A 313 -2.58 -20.04 30.46
CA SER A 313 -1.26 -19.44 30.60
C SER A 313 -1.18 -18.61 31.88
N PRO A 314 -0.05 -18.62 32.61
CA PRO A 314 0.12 -17.77 33.80
C PRO A 314 0.08 -16.26 33.50
N THR A 315 0.32 -15.85 32.25
CA THR A 315 0.31 -14.44 31.83
C THR A 315 -0.92 -14.07 30.99
N GLY A 316 -1.79 -15.04 30.71
CA GLY A 316 -2.88 -14.93 29.73
C GLY A 316 -2.42 -14.78 28.29
N VAL A 317 -1.13 -14.96 28.00
CA VAL A 317 -0.61 -14.93 26.63
C VAL A 317 -0.59 -16.35 26.07
N GLU A 318 -1.29 -16.54 24.96
CA GLU A 318 -1.44 -17.81 24.28
C GLU A 318 -0.72 -17.80 22.92
N VAL A 319 -0.19 -18.95 22.53
CA VAL A 319 0.18 -19.22 21.14
C VAL A 319 -1.05 -19.74 20.41
N ARG A 320 -1.36 -19.16 19.24
CA ARG A 320 -2.52 -19.55 18.43
C ARG A 320 -2.10 -20.22 17.11
N THR A 321 -2.94 -21.12 16.62
CA THR A 321 -2.80 -21.73 15.29
C THR A 321 -3.34 -20.80 14.20
N ALA A 322 -3.10 -21.14 12.92
CA ALA A 322 -3.69 -20.40 11.78
C ALA A 322 -5.24 -20.42 11.81
N ALA A 323 -5.86 -21.47 12.33
CA ALA A 323 -7.31 -21.53 12.54
C ALA A 323 -7.80 -20.70 13.75
N ASN A 324 -6.90 -19.94 14.39
CA ASN A 324 -7.13 -19.22 15.65
C ASN A 324 -7.62 -20.13 16.78
N ALA A 325 -7.16 -21.37 16.81
CA ALA A 325 -7.30 -22.26 17.96
C ALA A 325 -6.11 -22.11 18.91
N LEU A 326 -6.30 -22.45 20.19
CA LEU A 326 -5.19 -22.52 21.16
C LEU A 326 -4.20 -23.62 20.75
N ASP A 327 -2.93 -23.27 20.60
CA ASP A 327 -1.84 -24.24 20.56
C ASP A 327 -1.35 -24.49 21.99
N THR A 328 -1.85 -25.56 22.61
CA THR A 328 -1.56 -25.87 24.01
C THR A 328 -0.08 -26.20 24.22
N THR A 329 0.54 -26.93 23.28
CA THR A 329 1.94 -27.33 23.38
C THR A 329 2.85 -26.11 23.25
N ALA A 330 2.65 -25.28 22.21
CA ALA A 330 3.45 -24.07 22.03
C ALA A 330 3.21 -23.06 23.16
N THR A 331 1.98 -22.96 23.68
CA THR A 331 1.69 -22.10 24.85
C THR A 331 2.44 -22.58 26.09
N ASN A 332 2.43 -23.89 26.38
CA ASN A 332 3.21 -24.45 27.49
C ASN A 332 4.72 -24.22 27.31
N ASN A 333 5.23 -24.35 26.08
CA ASN A 333 6.62 -24.10 25.74
C ASN A 333 7.01 -22.62 25.93
N LEU A 334 6.13 -21.68 25.55
CA LEU A 334 6.32 -20.24 25.72
C LEU A 334 6.47 -19.87 27.20
N HIS A 335 5.76 -20.58 28.08
CA HIS A 335 5.79 -20.37 29.54
C HIS A 335 6.61 -21.42 30.29
N ALA A 336 7.41 -22.21 29.59
CA ALA A 336 8.27 -23.22 30.20
C ALA A 336 9.22 -22.54 31.21
N ALA A 337 9.57 -23.26 32.28
CA ALA A 337 10.41 -22.76 33.37
C ALA A 337 11.91 -22.64 32.98
N ILE A 338 12.17 -22.05 31.82
CA ILE A 338 13.48 -21.80 31.23
C ILE A 338 13.69 -20.30 31.26
N SER A 339 14.83 -19.86 31.77
CA SER A 339 15.13 -18.43 31.98
C SER A 339 14.80 -17.60 30.73
N GLN A 340 15.15 -18.03 29.53
CA GLN A 340 14.93 -17.24 28.32
C GLN A 340 13.48 -17.21 27.79
N CYS A 341 12.59 -18.07 28.30
CA CYS A 341 11.16 -18.12 27.97
C CYS A 341 10.28 -17.52 29.07
N GLN A 342 10.69 -17.66 30.33
CA GLN A 342 9.89 -17.24 31.48
C GLN A 342 9.55 -15.75 31.42
N GLY A 343 8.26 -15.43 31.42
CA GLY A 343 7.73 -14.15 31.87
C GLY A 343 7.36 -14.25 33.34
N GLN A 344 8.29 -13.94 34.27
CA GLN A 344 7.92 -13.73 35.67
C GLN A 344 7.78 -12.23 35.93
N VAL A 345 6.56 -11.80 36.27
CA VAL A 345 6.31 -10.43 36.76
C VAL A 345 5.70 -10.51 38.15
N THR A 346 6.35 -9.88 39.13
CA THR A 346 5.74 -9.57 40.42
C THR A 346 5.00 -8.24 40.28
N ILE A 347 3.70 -8.28 39.97
CA ILE A 347 2.85 -7.08 40.08
C ILE A 347 2.25 -7.06 41.48
N ASN A 348 2.15 -5.88 42.09
CA ASN A 348 1.27 -5.61 43.23
C ASN A 348 -0.21 -5.92 42.88
N GLY A 349 -0.58 -7.20 42.86
CA GLY A 349 -1.96 -7.69 42.74
C GLY A 349 -2.59 -7.80 41.35
N GLY A 350 -1.81 -7.85 40.26
CA GLY A 350 -2.33 -8.07 38.89
C GLY A 350 -1.54 -9.10 38.09
N ALA A 351 -2.15 -9.83 37.16
CA ALA A 351 -1.44 -10.83 36.35
C ALA A 351 -0.43 -10.20 35.37
N ALA A 352 0.74 -10.82 35.26
CA ALA A 352 1.84 -10.53 34.34
C ALA A 352 1.38 -10.54 32.87
N ARG A 353 1.80 -9.59 32.02
CA ARG A 353 1.40 -9.52 30.59
C ARG A 353 2.56 -9.65 29.59
N VAL A 354 3.68 -10.22 30.05
CA VAL A 354 5.00 -10.17 29.40
C VAL A 354 5.43 -11.52 28.82
N VAL A 355 6.02 -11.50 27.63
CA VAL A 355 6.70 -12.65 27.01
C VAL A 355 8.19 -12.35 26.77
N GLY A 356 9.02 -13.39 26.97
CA GLY A 356 10.46 -13.36 26.66
C GLY A 356 11.34 -12.57 27.63
N ALA A 357 10.98 -12.38 28.90
CA ALA A 357 11.76 -11.51 29.79
C ALA A 357 11.97 -12.06 31.21
N THR A 358 13.23 -12.11 31.67
CA THR A 358 13.61 -12.53 33.03
C THR A 358 13.67 -11.38 34.03
N GLY A 359 13.27 -11.65 35.29
CA GLY A 359 13.50 -10.74 36.43
C GLY A 359 12.33 -9.78 36.73
N PRO A 360 12.45 -8.95 37.79
CA PRO A 360 11.37 -8.07 38.25
C PRO A 360 11.00 -7.06 37.17
N PHE A 361 9.86 -7.31 36.53
CA PHE A 361 9.21 -6.40 35.60
C PHE A 361 8.30 -5.45 36.38
N THR A 362 8.53 -4.15 36.30
CA THR A 362 7.57 -3.16 36.80
C THR A 362 6.82 -2.58 35.63
N THR A 363 5.77 -3.26 35.15
CA THR A 363 4.80 -2.60 34.26
C THR A 363 3.85 -1.78 35.12
N SER A 364 4.13 -0.47 35.24
CA SER A 364 3.10 0.45 35.72
C SER A 364 1.98 0.56 34.69
N ARG A 365 0.88 1.17 35.09
CA ARG A 365 -0.24 1.48 34.20
C ARG A 365 0.25 2.41 33.07
N PHE A 366 0.24 1.95 31.82
CA PHE A 366 0.58 2.81 30.67
C PHE A 366 -0.59 3.76 30.38
N TYR A 367 -0.35 5.07 30.43
CA TYR A 367 -1.36 6.07 30.08
C TYR A 367 -0.99 6.78 28.78
N ASN A 368 -1.88 6.62 27.79
CA ASN A 368 -1.81 7.32 26.53
C ASN A 368 -2.53 8.67 26.64
N ASN A 369 -1.77 9.77 26.77
CA ASN A 369 -2.34 11.11 26.93
C ASN A 369 -2.98 11.66 25.64
N ARG A 370 -2.69 11.06 24.48
CA ARG A 370 -3.33 11.39 23.20
C ARG A 370 -4.77 10.87 23.14
N GLU A 371 -5.01 9.67 23.67
CA GLU A 371 -6.33 9.04 23.68
C GLU A 371 -7.21 9.55 24.85
N SER A 372 -6.77 10.58 25.59
CA SER A 372 -7.51 11.32 26.63
C SER A 372 -8.10 10.48 27.78
N GLY A 373 -7.62 9.25 27.97
CA GLY A 373 -8.14 8.33 28.97
C GLY A 373 -7.50 8.49 30.35
N THR A 374 -8.31 8.57 31.40
CA THR A 374 -7.91 8.28 32.79
C THR A 374 -7.67 6.79 33.04
N ASN A 375 -7.81 5.96 32.00
CA ASN A 375 -7.68 4.52 32.06
C ASN A 375 -6.45 4.07 31.28
N PRO A 376 -5.69 3.11 31.82
CA PRO A 376 -4.47 2.65 31.16
C PRO A 376 -4.77 1.82 29.91
N VAL A 377 -3.81 1.84 28.99
CA VAL A 377 -3.75 0.90 27.88
C VAL A 377 -3.30 -0.45 28.43
N THR A 378 -4.04 -1.49 28.10
CA THR A 378 -3.70 -2.87 28.36
C THR A 378 -2.79 -3.37 27.23
N MET A 379 -1.57 -3.76 27.57
CA MET A 379 -0.57 -4.15 26.57
C MET A 379 -0.19 -5.63 26.65
N LEU A 380 0.01 -6.23 25.48
CA LEU A 380 0.92 -7.37 25.33
C LEU A 380 2.35 -6.84 25.30
N GLU A 381 3.18 -7.30 26.23
CA GLU A 381 4.57 -6.86 26.38
C GLU A 381 5.52 -7.90 25.79
N VAL A 382 6.27 -7.52 24.77
CA VAL A 382 7.20 -8.42 24.06
C VAL A 382 8.63 -7.93 24.22
N ASP A 383 9.46 -8.74 24.89
CA ASP A 383 10.90 -8.61 24.78
C ASP A 383 11.37 -9.38 23.53
N MET A 384 11.72 -8.64 22.47
CA MET A 384 11.99 -9.27 21.18
C MET A 384 13.22 -10.18 21.24
N ARG A 385 14.30 -9.75 21.89
CA ARG A 385 15.52 -10.54 22.00
C ARG A 385 15.27 -11.83 22.78
N GLY A 386 14.59 -11.73 23.91
CA GLY A 386 14.28 -12.91 24.73
C GLY A 386 13.26 -13.83 24.05
N LEU A 387 12.29 -13.30 23.31
CA LEU A 387 11.39 -14.12 22.49
C LEU A 387 12.16 -14.94 21.44
N LEU A 388 13.09 -14.32 20.71
CA LEU A 388 13.92 -15.03 19.72
C LEU A 388 14.80 -16.11 20.38
N ASN A 389 15.34 -15.83 21.56
CA ASN A 389 16.06 -16.82 22.36
C ASN A 389 15.15 -17.98 22.79
N CYS A 390 13.92 -17.69 23.21
CA CYS A 390 12.95 -18.71 23.55
C CYS A 390 12.60 -19.60 22.35
N ILE A 391 12.30 -19.01 21.17
CA ILE A 391 12.04 -19.74 19.92
C ILE A 391 13.24 -20.64 19.53
N ARG A 392 14.47 -20.21 19.81
CA ARG A 392 15.65 -21.05 19.54
C ARG A 392 15.72 -22.29 20.44
N GLN A 393 15.23 -22.21 21.67
CA GLN A 393 15.27 -23.31 22.63
C GLN A 393 14.01 -24.16 22.63
N GLN A 394 12.88 -23.56 22.27
CA GLN A 394 11.55 -24.12 22.33
C GLN A 394 10.88 -24.03 20.97
N ASN A 395 10.16 -25.09 20.59
CA ASN A 395 9.38 -25.04 19.36
C ASN A 395 8.08 -24.27 19.58
N LEU A 396 8.04 -23.01 19.13
CA LEU A 396 6.84 -22.14 19.18
C LEU A 396 6.19 -21.92 17.80
N MET A 397 6.92 -22.16 16.71
CA MET A 397 6.50 -21.83 15.34
C MET A 397 5.96 -23.04 14.56
N GLY A 398 5.94 -24.22 15.20
CA GLY A 398 5.53 -25.47 14.59
C GLY A 398 6.71 -26.27 14.02
N ALA A 399 6.42 -27.51 13.59
CA ALA A 399 7.45 -28.44 13.14
C ALA A 399 8.21 -27.90 11.90
N GLY A 400 9.55 -27.96 11.96
CA GLY A 400 10.42 -27.61 10.84
C GLY A 400 10.72 -26.12 10.67
N LYS A 401 10.12 -25.22 11.47
CA LYS A 401 10.41 -23.78 11.43
C LYS A 401 11.49 -23.39 12.44
N THR A 402 12.45 -22.57 12.01
CA THR A 402 13.57 -22.06 12.82
C THR A 402 13.77 -20.56 12.56
N LEU A 403 14.65 -19.90 13.30
CA LEU A 403 14.83 -18.44 13.20
C LEU A 403 15.28 -17.94 11.81
N ASN A 404 15.89 -18.80 10.99
CA ASN A 404 16.26 -18.50 9.60
C ASN A 404 15.20 -18.96 8.58
N ASP A 405 13.96 -19.16 9.01
CA ASP A 405 12.86 -19.42 8.08
C ASP A 405 12.81 -18.35 6.99
N SER A 406 12.51 -18.78 5.77
CA SER A 406 12.46 -17.90 4.59
C SER A 406 11.26 -18.18 3.71
N SER A 407 10.26 -18.91 4.22
CA SER A 407 9.04 -19.27 3.49
C SER A 407 8.33 -18.04 2.93
N GLU A 408 8.32 -16.94 3.69
CA GLU A 408 7.72 -15.66 3.30
C GLU A 408 8.76 -14.52 3.17
N GLY A 409 10.02 -14.88 2.91
CA GLY A 409 11.17 -13.95 2.88
C GLY A 409 11.81 -13.68 4.25
N GLY A 410 11.29 -14.28 5.32
CA GLY A 410 11.77 -14.16 6.69
C GLY A 410 10.66 -14.50 7.68
N LEU A 411 10.82 -14.07 8.94
CA LEU A 411 9.86 -14.33 9.99
C LEU A 411 8.68 -13.36 9.94
N VAL A 412 7.47 -13.88 10.15
CA VAL A 412 6.24 -13.09 10.29
C VAL A 412 5.62 -13.38 11.65
N PHE A 413 5.56 -12.37 12.51
CA PHE A 413 4.99 -12.48 13.85
C PHE A 413 3.70 -11.66 13.94
N HIS A 414 2.60 -12.31 14.33
CA HIS A 414 1.33 -11.65 14.59
C HIS A 414 1.10 -11.54 16.10
N PHE A 415 0.95 -10.33 16.59
CA PHE A 415 0.76 -10.01 18.00
C PHE A 415 -0.57 -9.31 18.20
N GLY A 416 -1.36 -9.76 19.16
CA GLY A 416 -2.69 -9.22 19.40
C GLY A 416 -3.11 -9.23 20.86
N VAL A 417 -4.19 -8.51 21.13
CA VAL A 417 -4.89 -8.52 22.41
C VAL A 417 -6.36 -8.79 22.14
N GLU A 418 -6.91 -9.80 22.78
CA GLU A 418 -8.31 -10.18 22.65
C GLU A 418 -8.99 -10.04 24.00
N GLY A 419 -10.05 -9.24 24.03
CA GLY A 419 -10.82 -8.95 25.23
C GLY A 419 -12.11 -8.22 24.88
N PRO A 420 -12.89 -7.79 25.88
CA PRO A 420 -14.22 -7.21 25.69
C PRO A 420 -14.30 -6.04 24.69
N ASN A 421 -13.21 -5.29 24.52
CA ASN A 421 -13.17 -4.08 23.68
C ASN A 421 -12.21 -4.21 22.49
N SER A 422 -11.83 -5.43 22.08
CA SER A 422 -10.81 -5.62 21.02
C SER A 422 -11.23 -5.08 19.66
N GLY A 423 -12.53 -5.13 19.35
CA GLY A 423 -13.13 -4.56 18.14
C GLY A 423 -13.61 -3.12 18.28
N ALA A 424 -13.42 -2.47 19.42
CA ALA A 424 -13.94 -1.12 19.65
C ALA A 424 -13.12 -0.06 18.88
N ALA A 425 -13.78 1.01 18.41
CA ALA A 425 -13.14 2.13 17.71
C ALA A 425 -12.07 2.87 18.54
N SER A 426 -12.19 2.77 19.87
CA SER A 426 -11.18 3.17 20.84
C SER A 426 -10.86 1.96 21.69
N SER A 427 -10.09 1.03 21.12
CA SER A 427 -9.58 -0.07 21.90
C SER A 427 -8.50 0.51 22.82
N ARG A 428 -8.52 0.15 24.09
CA ARG A 428 -7.44 0.50 25.02
C ARG A 428 -6.39 -0.60 25.04
N TYR A 429 -6.15 -1.21 23.88
CA TYR A 429 -5.24 -2.33 23.74
C TYR A 429 -4.03 -1.96 22.89
N GLY A 430 -2.90 -2.59 23.18
CA GLY A 430 -1.68 -2.37 22.42
C GLY A 430 -0.68 -3.50 22.54
N VAL A 431 0.35 -3.44 21.71
CA VAL A 431 1.50 -4.33 21.76
C VAL A 431 2.73 -3.47 21.94
N ARG A 432 3.51 -3.71 23.00
CA ARG A 432 4.78 -3.02 23.23
C ARG A 432 5.94 -3.97 22.95
N ILE A 433 6.91 -3.50 22.18
CA ILE A 433 8.07 -4.28 21.77
C ILE A 433 9.33 -3.59 22.27
N ARG A 434 10.13 -4.27 23.10
CA ARG A 434 11.40 -3.76 23.62
C ARG A 434 12.56 -4.67 23.26
N ASN A 435 13.78 -4.23 23.60
CA ASN A 435 15.02 -4.97 23.38
C ASN A 435 15.17 -5.44 21.92
N ALA A 436 14.74 -4.58 21.01
CA ALA A 436 14.66 -4.83 19.58
C ALA A 436 15.76 -4.10 18.78
N GLN A 437 16.77 -3.53 19.44
CA GLN A 437 17.89 -2.82 18.78
C GLN A 437 18.57 -3.71 17.72
N THR A 438 18.66 -5.00 18.01
CA THR A 438 19.08 -6.02 17.05
C THR A 438 18.07 -7.15 17.08
N LEU A 439 17.60 -7.52 15.90
CA LEU A 439 16.54 -8.50 15.67
C LEU A 439 17.11 -9.91 15.43
N GLN A 440 17.91 -10.40 16.38
CA GLN A 440 18.57 -11.69 16.32
C GLN A 440 18.44 -12.40 17.67
N ALA A 441 18.71 -13.69 17.77
CA ALA A 441 18.91 -14.34 19.07
C ALA A 441 20.35 -14.11 19.57
N THR A 442 20.57 -14.11 20.89
CA THR A 442 21.93 -14.11 21.50
C THR A 442 22.41 -15.50 21.89
N THR A 443 21.54 -16.51 21.89
CA THR A 443 21.91 -17.91 22.16
C THR A 443 22.93 -18.43 21.15
N ALA A 444 23.97 -19.12 21.65
CA ALA A 444 25.02 -19.71 20.81
C ALA A 444 24.43 -20.69 19.77
N GLY A 445 24.94 -20.62 18.54
CA GLY A 445 24.45 -21.45 17.43
C GLY A 445 23.00 -21.17 17.02
N ALA A 446 22.44 -20.00 17.38
CA ALA A 446 21.21 -19.55 16.76
C ALA A 446 21.46 -19.16 15.30
N PRO A 447 20.64 -19.64 14.36
CA PRO A 447 20.76 -19.21 12.97
C PRO A 447 20.29 -17.76 12.85
N LEU A 448 20.85 -17.04 11.88
CA LEU A 448 20.52 -15.63 11.64
C LEU A 448 19.09 -15.49 11.10
N VAL A 449 18.32 -14.59 11.69
CA VAL A 449 17.05 -14.10 11.16
C VAL A 449 17.33 -13.37 9.84
N ARG A 450 16.60 -13.74 8.78
CA ARG A 450 16.80 -13.21 7.42
C ARG A 450 16.00 -11.94 7.14
N GLY A 451 14.90 -11.76 7.84
CA GLY A 451 14.00 -10.62 7.79
C GLY A 451 12.89 -10.81 8.83
N MET A 452 12.22 -9.74 9.24
CA MET A 452 11.13 -9.85 10.21
C MET A 452 10.02 -8.82 9.99
N THR A 453 8.79 -9.30 9.92
CA THR A 453 7.60 -8.45 9.91
C THR A 453 6.77 -8.70 11.17
N VAL A 454 6.53 -7.65 11.95
CA VAL A 454 5.62 -7.69 13.09
C VAL A 454 4.29 -7.10 12.67
N VAL A 455 3.21 -7.84 12.91
CA VAL A 455 1.84 -7.48 12.57
C VAL A 455 1.00 -7.40 13.83
N SER A 456 0.15 -6.39 13.92
CA SER A 456 -0.85 -6.27 14.98
C SER A 456 -2.08 -5.55 14.45
N ASN A 457 -3.28 -5.97 14.83
CA ASN A 457 -4.47 -5.17 14.59
C ASN A 457 -4.67 -4.09 15.66
N GLN A 458 -3.79 -3.98 16.65
CA GLN A 458 -3.83 -2.98 17.71
C GLN A 458 -2.69 -1.95 17.54
N ALA A 459 -2.67 -0.93 18.41
CA ALA A 459 -1.56 0.02 18.45
C ALA A 459 -0.24 -0.68 18.84
N VAL A 460 0.86 -0.38 18.13
CA VAL A 460 2.20 -0.90 18.43
C VAL A 460 3.09 0.20 19.00
N TYR A 461 3.81 -0.14 20.06
CA TYR A 461 4.73 0.73 20.79
C TYR A 461 6.15 0.15 20.72
N PRO A 462 6.95 0.45 19.69
CA PRO A 462 8.36 0.11 19.71
C PRO A 462 9.06 0.97 20.78
N TRP A 463 9.68 0.31 21.74
CA TRP A 463 10.33 0.93 22.89
C TRP A 463 11.85 0.81 22.79
N GLY A 464 12.49 1.95 22.62
CA GLY A 464 13.93 2.10 22.47
C GLY A 464 14.37 1.98 21.02
N ASN A 465 15.63 1.61 20.83
CA ASN A 465 16.17 1.39 19.50
C ASN A 465 15.58 0.14 18.86
N TYR A 466 15.31 0.20 17.55
CA TYR A 466 14.74 -0.89 16.77
C TYR A 466 15.54 -1.13 15.50
N ASN A 467 16.08 -2.34 15.35
CA ASN A 467 16.81 -2.80 14.16
C ASN A 467 17.96 -1.88 13.71
N SER A 468 18.53 -1.12 14.64
CA SER A 468 19.60 -0.16 14.37
C SER A 468 20.99 -0.76 14.43
N THR A 469 21.12 -2.02 14.82
CA THR A 469 22.38 -2.76 14.85
C THR A 469 22.20 -4.13 14.21
N SER A 470 23.14 -4.52 13.33
CA SER A 470 23.03 -5.73 12.51
C SER A 470 21.69 -5.79 11.76
N TRP A 471 21.46 -4.75 10.95
CA TRP A 471 20.21 -4.54 10.23
C TRP A 471 19.80 -5.77 9.42
N ILE A 472 18.49 -6.04 9.45
CA ILE A 472 17.80 -6.97 8.56
C ILE A 472 16.58 -6.26 7.93
N PRO A 473 16.05 -6.75 6.80
CA PRO A 473 14.74 -6.32 6.30
C PRO A 473 13.67 -6.44 7.39
N ALA A 474 13.10 -5.33 7.83
CA ALA A 474 12.10 -5.33 8.89
C ALA A 474 10.91 -4.41 8.62
N ALA A 475 9.73 -4.84 9.06
CA ALA A 475 8.51 -4.04 9.01
C ALA A 475 7.68 -4.15 10.30
N ILE A 476 6.94 -3.08 10.61
CA ILE A 476 5.86 -3.07 11.61
C ILE A 476 4.58 -2.66 10.88
N LEU A 477 3.58 -3.53 10.90
CA LEU A 477 2.24 -3.31 10.35
C LEU A 477 1.27 -3.26 11.53
N SER A 478 0.65 -2.11 11.77
CA SER A 478 -0.20 -1.93 12.95
C SER A 478 -1.37 -0.98 12.72
N ASP A 479 -2.28 -0.91 13.69
CA ASP A 479 -3.35 0.08 13.68
C ASP A 479 -2.78 1.52 13.76
N SER A 480 -1.88 1.73 14.73
CA SER A 480 -1.08 2.94 14.86
C SER A 480 0.31 2.59 15.40
N VAL A 481 1.32 3.43 15.11
CA VAL A 481 2.70 3.25 15.60
C VAL A 481 3.06 4.39 16.54
N ASN A 482 3.55 4.04 17.71
CA ASN A 482 3.72 4.94 18.85
C ASN A 482 5.11 4.73 19.47
N PRO A 483 6.19 5.24 18.84
CA PRO A 483 7.54 4.99 19.33
C PRO A 483 7.78 5.65 20.69
N LEU A 484 8.50 4.92 21.55
CA LEU A 484 8.90 5.36 22.89
C LEU A 484 10.42 5.32 23.00
N SER A 485 11.03 6.32 23.63
CA SER A 485 12.48 6.38 23.83
C SER A 485 12.96 5.40 24.92
N ASN A 486 14.28 5.17 24.99
CA ASN A 486 14.87 4.37 26.06
C ASN A 486 14.63 4.95 27.46
N ASN A 487 14.31 6.24 27.58
CA ASN A 487 14.03 6.89 28.86
C ASN A 487 12.55 6.87 29.25
N TRP A 488 11.68 6.23 28.46
CA TRP A 488 10.27 6.08 28.81
C TRP A 488 10.08 5.43 30.18
N ARG A 489 9.10 5.94 30.95
CA ARG A 489 8.67 5.37 32.23
C ARG A 489 7.15 5.37 32.32
N ASP A 490 6.58 4.22 32.69
CA ASP A 490 5.13 4.08 32.91
C ASP A 490 4.71 4.82 34.20
N ALA A 491 3.53 5.45 34.21
CA ALA A 491 3.08 6.27 35.34
C ALA A 491 2.43 5.42 36.46
N ALA A 492 2.63 5.81 37.73
CA ALA A 492 2.09 5.09 38.88
C ALA A 492 0.57 5.28 39.10
N ASN A 493 -0.02 6.45 38.77
CA ASN A 493 -1.44 6.74 39.00
C ASN A 493 -2.06 7.57 37.87
N GLY A 494 -3.37 7.40 37.64
CA GLY A 494 -4.15 7.96 36.51
C GLY A 494 -4.49 9.45 36.60
N GLY A 495 -3.76 10.21 37.41
CA GLY A 495 -3.75 11.66 37.32
C GLY A 495 -2.66 12.05 36.34
N ALA A 496 -3.03 12.72 35.24
CA ALA A 496 -2.09 13.63 34.61
C ALA A 496 -1.43 14.47 35.74
N ASN A 497 -0.13 14.75 35.60
CA ASN A 497 0.66 15.75 36.37
C ASN A 497 1.67 15.22 37.41
N ASN A 498 1.55 14.02 37.99
CA ASN A 498 2.48 13.60 39.06
C ASN A 498 3.44 12.48 38.63
N PHE A 499 4.41 12.82 37.79
CA PHE A 499 5.67 12.08 37.78
C PHE A 499 6.59 12.67 38.84
N ASN A 500 6.96 11.86 39.84
CA ASN A 500 8.07 12.17 40.72
C ASN A 500 9.35 11.62 40.06
N PRO A 501 10.29 12.46 39.59
CA PRO A 501 11.52 12.02 38.94
C PRO A 501 12.47 11.23 39.86
N LEU A 502 12.15 11.10 41.16
CA LEU A 502 12.97 10.44 42.17
C LEU A 502 12.63 8.97 42.45
N CYS A 503 11.81 8.29 41.64
CA CYS A 503 11.50 6.87 41.86
C CYS A 503 12.27 5.96 40.86
N PRO A 504 13.39 5.33 41.27
CA PRO A 504 13.95 4.16 40.58
C PRO A 504 12.95 3.00 40.61
N ASN A 505 13.01 2.13 39.60
CA ASN A 505 12.19 0.91 39.52
C ASN A 505 12.24 0.14 40.86
N GLY A 506 11.09 -0.02 41.52
CA GLY A 506 10.93 -0.93 42.67
C GLY A 506 10.61 -0.32 44.03
N ALA A 507 10.53 1.01 44.20
CA ALA A 507 10.11 1.61 45.47
C ALA A 507 8.62 2.01 45.48
N SER A 508 7.89 1.58 46.50
CA SER A 508 6.52 2.03 46.80
C SER A 508 6.53 3.51 47.19
N CYS A 509 6.38 4.39 46.20
CA CYS A 509 6.24 5.82 46.43
C CYS A 509 4.80 6.09 46.91
N SER A 510 4.60 6.21 48.23
CA SER A 510 3.36 6.78 48.74
C SER A 510 3.31 8.23 48.28
N ALA A 511 2.15 8.66 47.78
CA ALA A 511 1.85 10.07 47.67
C ALA A 511 1.80 10.61 49.09
N ASN A 512 2.95 11.07 49.62
CA ASN A 512 2.97 11.74 50.90
C ASN A 512 2.41 13.15 50.68
N SER A 513 1.08 13.25 50.64
CA SER A 513 0.34 14.50 50.75
C SER A 513 0.50 15.02 52.17
N GLY A 514 1.65 15.63 52.43
CA GLY A 514 1.93 16.27 53.72
C GLY A 514 2.56 17.65 53.60
N ASN A 515 3.05 18.05 52.43
CA ASN A 515 3.60 19.38 52.26
C ASN A 515 3.39 19.88 50.83
N GLY A 516 2.63 20.97 50.69
CA GLY A 516 2.25 21.58 49.42
C GLY A 516 3.41 22.29 48.72
N THR A 517 4.49 21.57 48.39
CA THR A 517 5.63 22.14 47.67
C THR A 517 6.15 21.19 46.59
N ALA A 518 6.32 21.78 45.40
CA ALA A 518 6.89 21.24 44.16
C ALA A 518 5.99 20.31 43.31
N ALA A 519 4.90 20.88 42.77
CA ALA A 519 4.59 20.60 41.37
C ALA A 519 5.78 21.10 40.54
N VAL A 520 6.68 20.20 40.13
CA VAL A 520 7.78 20.56 39.23
C VAL A 520 7.15 20.92 37.90
N SER A 521 7.10 22.22 37.60
CA SER A 521 6.83 22.76 36.28
C SER A 521 8.01 22.41 35.37
N GLY A 522 7.96 21.20 34.81
CA GLY A 522 8.92 20.64 33.86
C GLY A 522 8.26 19.44 33.19
N SER A 523 8.38 19.35 31.88
CA SER A 523 7.88 18.29 31.01
C SER A 523 8.01 16.87 31.57
N ASN A 524 6.90 16.34 32.07
CA ASN A 524 6.82 14.98 32.57
C ASN A 524 6.81 13.98 31.40
N ARG A 525 8.00 13.63 30.86
CA ARG A 525 8.39 12.48 29.99
C ARG A 525 9.50 12.90 28.99
N VAL A 526 10.65 13.35 29.47
CA VAL A 526 11.76 13.74 28.58
C VAL A 526 12.30 12.53 27.81
N ALA A 527 12.30 12.59 26.49
CA ALA A 527 12.82 11.53 25.63
C ALA A 527 14.36 11.50 25.59
N THR A 528 14.89 10.42 25.05
CA THR A 528 16.29 10.31 24.57
C THR A 528 16.33 10.07 23.08
N ASP A 529 17.47 10.39 22.45
CA ASP A 529 17.72 10.04 21.05
C ASP A 529 17.43 8.56 20.80
N THR A 530 16.70 8.28 19.73
CA THR A 530 16.15 6.95 19.46
C THR A 530 16.24 6.64 17.96
N TYR A 531 16.63 5.41 17.64
CA TYR A 531 16.81 4.93 16.28
C TYR A 531 15.75 3.89 15.92
N LEU A 532 14.96 4.15 14.88
CA LEU A 532 13.91 3.25 14.41
C LEU A 532 14.14 2.92 12.93
N TYR A 533 14.75 1.77 12.63
CA TYR A 533 15.08 1.35 11.25
C TYR A 533 14.17 0.23 10.77
N THR A 534 13.02 0.58 10.23
CA THR A 534 11.99 -0.39 9.80
C THR A 534 11.01 0.28 8.84
N ALA A 535 10.45 -0.50 7.91
CA ALA A 535 9.28 -0.07 7.20
C ALA A 535 8.06 -0.03 8.15
N LEU A 536 7.15 0.90 7.92
CA LEU A 536 5.95 1.10 8.73
C LEU A 536 4.72 1.10 7.83
N LEU A 537 3.71 0.32 8.21
CA LEU A 537 2.35 0.45 7.71
C LEU A 537 1.42 0.70 8.88
N ALA A 538 0.74 1.84 8.89
CA ALA A 538 -0.18 2.19 9.96
C ALA A 538 -1.25 3.19 9.54
N GLY A 539 -2.35 3.16 10.28
CA GLY A 539 -3.42 4.15 10.16
C GLY A 539 -2.94 5.53 10.58
N THR A 540 -3.31 6.55 9.82
CA THR A 540 -3.09 7.96 10.19
C THR A 540 -4.41 8.72 10.18
N ASP A 541 -4.56 9.67 11.12
CA ASP A 541 -5.76 10.50 11.19
C ASP A 541 -5.91 11.35 9.92
N THR A 542 -7.08 11.94 9.69
CA THR A 542 -7.32 12.82 8.54
C THR A 542 -7.35 14.27 8.98
N THR A 543 -6.57 15.13 8.31
CA THR A 543 -6.69 16.59 8.51
C THR A 543 -8.11 17.04 8.19
N GLY A 544 -8.74 17.72 9.16
CA GLY A 544 -10.09 18.25 9.05
C GLY A 544 -11.21 17.20 9.03
N GLY A 545 -10.90 15.97 9.44
CA GLY A 545 -11.89 14.93 9.78
C GLY A 545 -12.56 14.25 8.57
N ILE A 546 -12.42 14.79 7.37
CA ILE A 546 -12.97 14.24 6.11
C ILE A 546 -11.87 14.30 5.04
N GLU A 547 -11.81 13.30 4.17
CA GLU A 547 -10.84 13.28 3.07
C GLU A 547 -11.24 14.20 1.91
N GLY A 548 -10.26 14.67 1.15
CA GLY A 548 -10.42 15.56 0.02
C GLY A 548 -10.52 17.04 0.35
N THR A 549 -10.64 17.84 -0.72
CA THR A 549 -10.74 19.30 -0.67
C THR A 549 -11.96 19.81 0.16
N GLY A 550 -13.01 19.01 0.33
CA GLY A 550 -14.17 19.39 1.16
C GLY A 550 -13.92 19.30 2.68
N GLY A 551 -12.90 18.55 3.11
CA GLY A 551 -12.59 18.30 4.52
C GLY A 551 -11.75 19.40 5.19
N GLN A 552 -11.66 20.59 4.61
CA GLN A 552 -10.73 21.65 5.05
C GLN A 552 -11.23 22.46 6.26
N GLY A 553 -12.34 22.06 6.88
CA GLY A 553 -13.04 22.85 7.91
C GLY A 553 -12.78 22.40 9.35
N GLY A 554 -11.63 21.78 9.66
CA GLY A 554 -11.40 21.15 10.97
C GLY A 554 -9.95 21.13 11.47
N ALA A 555 -9.71 20.37 12.55
CA ALA A 555 -8.42 20.30 13.24
C ALA A 555 -7.32 19.66 12.38
N TYR A 556 -6.11 20.24 12.44
CA TYR A 556 -4.92 19.68 11.84
C TYR A 556 -4.56 18.33 12.50
N ASN A 557 -4.15 17.33 11.71
CA ASN A 557 -3.79 16.00 12.22
C ASN A 557 -2.28 15.84 12.52
N GLY A 558 -1.46 16.85 12.21
CA GLY A 558 0.00 16.78 12.34
C GLY A 558 0.75 16.26 11.10
N GLY A 559 0.08 16.00 9.98
CA GLY A 559 0.68 15.63 8.70
C GLY A 559 1.49 14.32 8.74
N LEU A 560 2.32 14.11 7.72
CA LEU A 560 3.32 13.04 7.70
C LEU A 560 4.23 13.11 8.92
N GLU A 561 4.56 14.32 9.38
CA GLU A 561 5.46 14.55 10.50
C GLU A 561 4.89 14.15 11.88
N ASN A 562 3.64 13.69 11.92
CA ASN A 562 2.96 13.04 13.04
C ASN A 562 2.48 11.61 12.70
N TYR A 563 2.99 11.00 11.62
CA TYR A 563 2.72 9.59 11.31
C TYR A 563 3.07 8.70 12.52
N PRO A 564 4.30 8.76 13.09
CA PRO A 564 4.52 8.21 14.42
C PRO A 564 3.82 9.07 15.46
N ARG A 565 3.02 8.44 16.32
CA ARG A 565 2.35 9.11 17.43
C ARG A 565 3.31 9.20 18.63
N PHE A 566 3.83 10.39 18.91
CA PHE A 566 4.73 10.60 20.05
C PHE A 566 3.97 10.84 21.36
N HIS A 567 4.59 10.45 22.49
CA HIS A 567 4.03 10.52 23.85
C HIS A 567 4.95 11.15 24.89
N GLU A 568 6.08 11.71 24.42
CA GLU A 568 7.19 12.22 25.23
C GLU A 568 7.55 13.65 24.82
N GLU A 569 8.30 14.35 25.66
CA GLU A 569 8.94 15.59 25.28
C GLU A 569 10.25 15.30 24.54
N TRP A 570 10.29 15.66 23.26
CA TRP A 570 11.47 15.48 22.40
C TRP A 570 12.24 16.77 22.14
N GLY A 571 11.96 17.84 22.90
CA GLY A 571 12.70 19.10 22.81
C GLY A 571 14.21 18.87 22.93
N GLY A 572 14.97 19.24 21.91
CA GLY A 572 16.42 19.03 21.87
C GLY A 572 16.88 17.57 21.69
N ARG A 573 15.96 16.65 21.35
CA ARG A 573 16.24 15.23 21.07
C ARG A 573 15.99 14.89 19.62
N THR A 574 16.68 13.87 19.12
CA THR A 574 16.58 13.44 17.72
C THR A 574 15.93 12.07 17.62
N PHE A 575 14.90 11.99 16.78
CA PHE A 575 14.32 10.71 16.36
C PHE A 575 14.84 10.37 14.97
N TYR A 576 15.72 9.37 14.92
CA TYR A 576 16.34 8.87 13.69
C TYR A 576 15.44 7.80 13.11
N TYR A 577 14.87 8.08 11.94
CA TYR A 577 14.03 7.13 11.22
C TYR A 577 14.64 6.82 9.86
N LEU A 578 14.78 5.54 9.56
CA LEU A 578 15.20 5.07 8.24
C LEU A 578 14.24 3.95 7.82
N GLY A 579 13.44 4.19 6.78
CA GLY A 579 12.39 3.23 6.42
C GLY A 579 11.46 3.71 5.32
N SER A 580 10.19 3.33 5.43
CA SER A 580 9.10 3.68 4.51
C SER A 580 7.82 3.93 5.32
N PHE A 581 7.13 5.04 5.07
CA PHE A 581 5.82 5.32 5.67
C PHE A 581 4.70 4.94 4.72
N VAL A 582 3.83 4.02 5.13
CA VAL A 582 2.68 3.57 4.34
C VAL A 582 1.40 3.73 5.15
N SER A 583 0.43 4.50 4.67
CA SER A 583 -0.87 4.65 5.33
C SER A 583 -2.01 4.28 4.39
N LEU A 584 -2.68 3.17 4.67
CA LEU A 584 -3.78 2.65 3.84
C LEU A 584 -5.17 3.05 4.37
N GLY A 585 -5.23 3.93 5.36
CA GLY A 585 -6.50 4.31 5.97
C GLY A 585 -6.33 5.05 7.30
N ARG A 586 -7.45 5.24 7.99
CA ARG A 586 -7.49 5.73 9.37
C ARG A 586 -7.23 4.57 10.34
N PRO A 587 -6.65 4.83 11.52
CA PRO A 587 -6.65 3.82 12.57
C PRO A 587 -8.09 3.45 12.94
N ARG A 588 -8.33 2.16 13.11
CA ARG A 588 -9.60 1.57 13.52
C ARG A 588 -9.74 1.50 15.04
N HIS A 589 -8.64 1.53 15.79
CA HIS A 589 -8.67 1.34 17.26
C HIS A 589 -8.06 2.51 18.06
N ALA A 590 -7.41 3.47 17.40
CA ALA A 590 -6.91 4.71 18.00
C ALA A 590 -7.64 5.94 17.43
N ASN A 591 -8.19 6.79 18.29
CA ASN A 591 -9.06 7.90 17.89
C ASN A 591 -8.71 9.25 18.54
N GLY A 592 -7.59 9.32 19.27
CA GLY A 592 -7.12 10.51 19.95
C GLY A 592 -6.68 11.60 18.99
N THR A 593 -7.30 12.78 19.11
CA THR A 593 -6.99 13.96 18.30
C THR A 593 -5.55 14.40 18.48
N TRP A 594 -4.91 14.80 17.37
CA TRP A 594 -3.59 15.42 17.44
C TRP A 594 -3.60 16.72 18.24
N VAL A 595 -2.67 16.83 19.19
CA VAL A 595 -2.38 18.09 19.89
C VAL A 595 -0.89 18.17 20.21
N TYR A 596 -0.30 19.34 19.94
CA TYR A 596 1.09 19.66 20.24
C TYR A 596 1.24 20.30 21.64
N GLY A 597 2.30 19.92 22.36
CA GLY A 597 2.69 20.52 23.64
C GLY A 597 1.99 19.97 24.88
N GLY A 598 2.16 20.69 26.00
CA GLY A 598 1.62 20.31 27.31
C GLY A 598 2.18 18.97 27.80
N THR A 599 1.33 18.15 28.41
CA THR A 599 1.68 16.82 28.93
C THR A 599 1.59 15.71 27.88
N ARG A 600 1.42 16.05 26.59
CA ARG A 600 1.20 15.09 25.51
C ARG A 600 2.51 14.74 24.79
N TYR A 601 3.03 15.67 23.99
CA TYR A 601 4.32 15.52 23.34
C TYR A 601 4.88 16.86 22.86
N THR A 602 6.20 16.93 22.68
CA THR A 602 6.84 17.95 21.83
C THR A 602 7.61 17.26 20.70
N ALA A 603 7.74 17.90 19.54
CA ALA A 603 8.30 17.25 18.36
C ALA A 603 9.83 17.06 18.47
N PRO A 604 10.37 15.93 17.99
CA PRO A 604 11.81 15.73 17.89
C PRO A 604 12.42 16.53 16.74
N THR A 605 13.74 16.67 16.76
CA THR A 605 14.51 16.82 15.52
C THR A 605 14.27 15.56 14.68
N ARG A 606 13.72 15.73 13.48
CA ARG A 606 13.34 14.62 12.58
C ARG A 606 14.45 14.42 11.55
N LEU A 607 15.28 13.40 11.75
CA LEU A 607 16.18 12.90 10.72
C LEU A 607 15.54 11.64 10.15
N TRP A 608 14.55 11.88 9.28
CA TRP A 608 13.76 10.83 8.65
C TRP A 608 14.20 10.71 7.21
N ASP A 609 14.57 9.50 6.81
CA ASP A 609 14.94 9.23 5.43
C ASP A 609 14.40 7.89 4.94
N TYR A 610 14.38 7.74 3.62
CA TYR A 610 14.02 6.49 2.98
C TYR A 610 15.16 5.48 3.08
N ASP A 611 14.82 4.24 3.42
CA ASP A 611 15.81 3.17 3.38
C ASP A 611 16.03 2.69 1.95
N THR A 612 17.03 3.25 1.27
CA THR A 612 17.39 2.89 -0.11
C THR A 612 17.72 1.40 -0.30
N ARG A 613 17.99 0.65 0.77
CA ARG A 613 18.17 -0.81 0.68
C ARG A 613 16.90 -1.51 0.19
N PHE A 614 15.72 -0.93 0.41
CA PHE A 614 14.44 -1.45 -0.11
C PHE A 614 14.31 -1.36 -1.65
N ASN A 615 15.21 -0.64 -2.33
CA ASN A 615 15.31 -0.67 -3.79
C ASN A 615 15.87 -2.01 -4.31
N ASN A 616 16.37 -2.88 -3.45
CA ASN A 616 16.65 -4.27 -3.79
C ASN A 616 15.50 -5.14 -3.31
N ALA A 617 14.87 -5.87 -4.24
CA ALA A 617 13.75 -6.77 -3.93
C ALA A 617 14.09 -7.83 -2.86
N ALA A 618 15.36 -8.27 -2.76
CA ALA A 618 15.81 -9.22 -1.75
C ALA A 618 15.88 -8.62 -0.33
N ASN A 619 15.86 -7.29 -0.21
CA ASN A 619 15.94 -6.56 1.05
C ASN A 619 14.56 -6.06 1.51
N LEU A 620 13.48 -6.48 0.85
CA LEU A 620 12.13 -6.14 1.27
C LEU A 620 11.73 -6.98 2.50
N PRO A 621 11.05 -6.39 3.49
CA PRO A 621 10.53 -7.12 4.64
C PRO A 621 9.62 -8.30 4.23
N PRO A 622 9.54 -9.37 5.05
CA PRO A 622 8.64 -10.50 4.81
C PRO A 622 7.19 -10.05 4.59
N LEU A 623 6.50 -10.63 3.60
CA LEU A 623 5.12 -10.25 3.22
C LEU A 623 4.90 -8.73 3.00
N THR A 624 5.91 -8.04 2.43
CA THR A 624 5.77 -6.61 2.07
C THR A 624 4.49 -6.39 1.26
N PRO A 625 3.59 -5.47 1.69
CA PRO A 625 2.35 -5.20 0.98
C PRO A 625 2.63 -4.54 -0.37
N ARG A 626 1.72 -4.73 -1.32
CA ARG A 626 1.91 -4.32 -2.71
C ARG A 626 0.66 -3.62 -3.21
N PHE A 627 0.80 -2.71 -4.16
CA PHE A 627 -0.34 -2.22 -4.94
C PHE A 627 -0.30 -2.81 -6.34
N VAL A 628 -1.47 -2.81 -6.99
CA VAL A 628 -1.61 -3.24 -8.38
C VAL A 628 -2.01 -2.04 -9.24
N TYR A 629 -1.40 -1.95 -10.41
CA TYR A 629 -1.87 -1.04 -11.45
C TYR A 629 -1.73 -1.67 -12.83
N LEU A 630 -2.57 -1.19 -13.75
CA LEU A 630 -2.70 -1.75 -15.08
C LEU A 630 -2.23 -0.75 -16.13
N ARG A 631 -1.44 -1.23 -17.08
CA ARG A 631 -0.92 -0.46 -18.21
C ARG A 631 -1.31 -1.10 -19.53
N GLN A 632 -1.89 -0.32 -20.43
CA GLN A 632 -2.09 -0.72 -21.82
C GLN A 632 -0.81 -0.44 -22.62
N GLU A 633 -0.35 -1.41 -23.41
CA GLU A 633 0.90 -1.27 -24.17
C GLU A 633 0.66 -1.09 -25.67
N LEU A 634 -0.17 -1.93 -26.28
CA LEU A 634 -0.23 -2.03 -27.74
C LEU A 634 -1.62 -2.44 -28.23
N PHE A 635 -2.06 -1.80 -29.31
CA PHE A 635 -3.22 -2.16 -30.10
C PHE A 635 -2.74 -2.57 -31.50
N VAL A 636 -2.96 -3.83 -31.87
CA VAL A 636 -2.52 -4.37 -33.17
C VAL A 636 -3.74 -4.77 -33.99
N ARG A 637 -3.70 -4.39 -35.27
CA ARG A 637 -4.64 -4.86 -36.29
C ARG A 637 -3.92 -5.88 -37.16
N ASP A 638 -4.48 -7.08 -37.25
CA ASP A 638 -3.96 -8.11 -38.15
C ASP A 638 -4.69 -8.06 -39.50
N TYR A 639 -3.94 -8.24 -40.58
CA TYR A 639 -4.45 -8.33 -41.95
C TYR A 639 -4.05 -9.70 -42.50
N GLU A 640 -4.74 -10.76 -42.09
CA GLU A 640 -4.68 -11.99 -42.88
C GLU A 640 -5.49 -11.73 -44.17
N GLN A 641 -4.78 -11.68 -45.31
CA GLN A 641 -5.37 -11.73 -46.65
C GLN A 641 -5.81 -13.15 -46.99
#